data_AF-A0A167XIM0-F1
#
_entry.id   AF-A0A167XIM0-F1
#
_cell.length_a   1.000
_cell.length_b   1.000
_cell.length_c   1.000
_cell.angle_alpha   90.00
_cell.angle_beta   90.00
_cell.angle_gamma   90.00
#
_symmetry.space_group_name_H-M   'P 1'
#
loop_
_entity.id
_entity.type
_entity.pdbx_description
1 polymer ?
#
loop_
_entity_poly.entity_id
_entity_poly.type
_entity_poly.pdbx_seq_one_letter_code
_entity_poly.pdbx_strand_id
1 'polypeptide(L)'
;MRPQLCFPSSFWRANGRGALCYSTSSRRIRVNIPPPFPTVPTCPESQCQCAPSPEGLDIDYKQPLNGTMAAYAQQVLISTNQSDWSSRIEDDGVDKGWGKLIRGLKGLLGRGGRYMDPYNNVLITSSSFKASSPDENIASALILPSFKYIPRIATDEATLDAFVKAFLLPESLHRGYASLPSEIQATIKLREGSMEGHFPTLQKVEHSPIILICGHGGRDQRCGVMGPPLQSEFTRVLGKKGFQISETPVDSDGSACIGQISHVGGHKYAGNVIIYVPPSYRQRGNQLAGAGIWYGRVEPKHVEGIVDQTIILGKVIADQFRGDVLARFKHMCGYDVLHPMGWDAFGLPAENAAIERGIDPAQWTQQNIANMKAQLDSIGARFDWEKELQTCSPDFYKHTQKIFLMLREKGLAYQAKAVVNYDPVDKTVLANEQVDANGCSWRSGAKVEKKELKQWFFKITAFKEELLKDLDTLKGGWPELKAAAGRDPDLKGFLDSASNLGPETKAGFKLSGVTAENPIASLDPDAATSSQIPVYVAPYVLSDYGEGAVMGVPGHDTRDFAFWKENGDSNDALFVIEPNSTQSGSDSLTKNKPGSKAFTDKARPVDIYVGGVEHAILHLLYARFIYKFLARSSLVPEDYLEKYPQPEPFKMLLSQGMVHGKTFKEPSTGRFLKPDEVDLTDPNAPLIKGTTTTPLISYEKMSKSKYNGVDPTSCIEKYGADAVRAHILFSAPVSEVLEWEEAKIVGIQRWYNRVWKASSEAHETLAGALFTVTPEDIQNINDISVPPLEQFAQEEAEILLSVDATIKSVTECMRDSPYGLNTVISDLTKLTNTLSASSLTTELSSTASANVLYIAITVLLRLLSPIGPALSSECWAELHKGPIMKVPDESAVPSVFSAPWPKKLLSDEDIAALKARGAKSVGVQVNGKLRFSVHIPRFTERLEDAKEQAEAEKEWVISQILQTPEGKLWLTERNNWDRRKRVVVVRGGNVVNIVF
;
A
#
# COMPACT_ATOMS: atom_id res chain seq x y z
N MET A 1 34.26 46.87 -34.92
CA MET A 1 35.69 46.89 -34.53
C MET A 1 35.78 47.00 -32.99
N ARG A 2 36.99 46.83 -32.44
CA ARG A 2 37.39 47.07 -31.02
C ARG A 2 37.43 48.59 -30.67
N PRO A 3 37.73 49.04 -29.43
CA PRO A 3 37.44 48.52 -28.06
C PRO A 3 37.21 49.66 -26.98
N GLN A 4 37.41 49.33 -25.69
CA GLN A 4 37.91 50.20 -24.57
C GLN A 4 36.99 51.30 -23.96
N LEU A 5 37.27 51.88 -22.78
CA LEU A 5 37.55 51.33 -21.41
C LEU A 5 37.85 52.46 -20.38
N CYS A 6 37.20 52.40 -19.20
CA CYS A 6 37.71 52.72 -17.83
C CYS A 6 38.13 54.15 -17.31
N PHE A 7 37.88 54.33 -15.99
CA PHE A 7 38.68 55.07 -14.95
C PHE A 7 38.67 56.63 -14.87
N PRO A 8 39.08 57.29 -13.73
CA PRO A 8 39.15 56.88 -12.29
C PRO A 8 38.83 57.96 -11.17
N SER A 9 38.97 57.55 -9.89
CA SER A 9 39.60 58.26 -8.71
C SER A 9 38.97 59.40 -7.86
N SER A 10 38.40 59.03 -6.68
CA SER A 10 38.80 59.35 -5.25
C SER A 10 39.16 60.76 -4.70
N PHE A 11 38.82 61.05 -3.40
CA PHE A 11 39.71 61.75 -2.41
C PHE A 11 39.21 61.84 -0.91
N TRP A 12 40.03 61.37 0.08
CA TRP A 12 40.11 61.65 1.57
C TRP A 12 38.85 61.49 2.49
N ARG A 13 38.85 61.47 3.86
CA ARG A 13 39.81 61.62 5.02
C ARG A 13 39.14 61.03 6.32
N ALA A 14 39.72 60.89 7.53
CA ALA A 14 40.96 60.23 8.03
C ALA A 14 40.94 60.10 9.61
N ASN A 15 41.86 59.29 10.19
CA ASN A 15 42.31 59.20 11.62
C ASN A 15 41.41 58.61 12.74
N GLY A 16 42.03 57.82 13.66
CA GLY A 16 41.52 57.53 15.03
C GLY A 16 41.77 56.09 15.56
N ARG A 17 42.41 55.94 16.73
CA ARG A 17 42.47 54.69 17.55
C ARG A 17 41.78 54.95 18.89
N GLY A 18 41.14 54.00 19.59
CA GLY A 18 40.84 52.59 19.29
C GLY A 18 40.40 51.84 20.56
N ALA A 19 39.66 50.74 20.42
CA ALA A 19 39.29 49.81 21.51
C ALA A 19 39.02 48.40 20.92
N LEU A 20 39.13 47.33 21.73
CA LEU A 20 38.93 45.96 21.25
C LEU A 20 37.44 45.60 21.16
N CYS A 21 36.98 45.26 19.96
CA CYS A 21 35.81 44.41 19.74
C CYS A 21 36.21 43.24 18.83
N TYR A 22 35.82 42.01 19.19
CA TYR A 22 36.06 40.84 18.36
C TYR A 22 35.23 40.91 17.07
N SER A 23 35.90 40.94 15.92
CA SER A 23 35.29 40.96 14.59
C SER A 23 35.92 39.87 13.73
N THR A 24 35.18 38.78 13.52
CA THR A 24 35.52 37.69 12.58
C THR A 24 34.54 37.69 11.40
N SER A 25 34.50 38.81 10.67
CA SER A 25 33.71 38.94 9.44
C SER A 25 34.34 38.15 8.28
N SER A 26 34.10 36.84 8.23
CA SER A 26 34.36 36.05 7.02
C SER A 26 33.42 36.51 5.90
N ARG A 27 34.00 37.15 4.88
CA ARG A 27 33.25 37.68 3.73
C ARG A 27 32.56 36.52 3.00
N ARG A 28 31.23 36.41 3.11
CA ARG A 28 30.44 35.56 2.22
C ARG A 28 30.58 36.08 0.79
N ILE A 29 31.40 35.41 -0.02
CA ILE A 29 31.36 35.55 -1.47
C ILE A 29 29.95 35.09 -1.89
N ARG A 30 29.14 35.99 -2.43
CA ARG A 30 27.90 35.61 -3.11
C ARG A 30 28.29 34.90 -4.41
N VAL A 31 28.26 33.56 -4.39
CA VAL A 31 28.20 32.78 -5.64
C VAL A 31 26.87 33.15 -6.29
N ASN A 32 26.93 33.81 -7.45
CA ASN A 32 25.74 34.32 -8.12
C ASN A 32 25.13 33.20 -8.97
N ILE A 33 24.47 32.25 -8.31
CA ILE A 33 23.77 31.13 -8.95
C ILE A 33 22.50 31.69 -9.60
N PRO A 34 22.31 31.56 -10.93
CA PRO A 34 21.04 31.92 -11.56
C PRO A 34 19.93 30.98 -11.06
N PRO A 35 18.69 31.46 -10.87
CA PRO A 35 17.60 30.60 -10.38
C PRO A 35 17.38 29.41 -11.34
N PRO A 36 17.10 28.20 -10.83
CA PRO A 36 17.05 26.98 -11.64
C PRO A 36 15.84 26.89 -12.59
N PHE A 37 14.92 27.87 -12.54
CA PHE A 37 13.79 28.02 -13.45
C PHE A 37 13.60 29.49 -13.82
N PRO A 38 13.04 29.80 -15.00
CA PRO A 38 12.62 31.17 -15.31
C PRO A 38 11.51 31.61 -14.35
N THR A 39 11.73 32.70 -13.64
CA THR A 39 10.70 33.33 -12.80
C THR A 39 9.66 34.02 -13.68
N VAL A 40 8.62 33.28 -14.07
CA VAL A 40 7.32 33.89 -14.38
C VAL A 40 6.85 34.58 -13.09
N PRO A 41 6.29 35.80 -13.13
CA PRO A 41 5.89 36.49 -11.91
C PRO A 41 4.87 35.67 -11.12
N THR A 42 5.03 35.64 -9.79
CA THR A 42 3.87 35.49 -8.91
C THR A 42 2.85 36.58 -9.23
N CYS A 43 1.59 36.39 -8.82
CA CYS A 43 0.64 37.51 -8.76
C CYS A 43 1.34 38.73 -8.10
N PRO A 44 1.16 39.96 -8.62
CA PRO A 44 1.86 41.14 -8.10
C PRO A 44 1.71 41.33 -6.58
N GLU A 45 2.55 42.17 -6.00
CA GLU A 45 2.54 42.50 -4.56
C GLU A 45 1.12 42.84 -4.06
N SER A 46 0.88 42.68 -2.76
CA SER A 46 -0.44 42.55 -2.10
C SER A 46 -1.43 43.72 -2.23
N GLN A 47 -1.14 44.68 -3.10
CA GLN A 47 -2.01 45.75 -3.59
C GLN A 47 -2.86 45.34 -4.80
N CYS A 48 -2.69 44.13 -5.35
CA CYS A 48 -3.54 43.60 -6.42
C CYS A 48 -5.01 43.52 -5.96
N GLN A 49 -5.95 44.07 -6.75
CA GLN A 49 -7.38 43.87 -6.51
C GLN A 49 -7.80 42.49 -7.06
N CYS A 50 -7.74 41.45 -6.23
CA CYS A 50 -8.32 40.16 -6.58
C CYS A 50 -9.85 40.24 -6.67
N ALA A 51 -10.40 39.69 -7.76
CA ALA A 51 -11.82 39.36 -7.86
C ALA A 51 -12.21 38.30 -6.81
N PRO A 52 -13.50 38.24 -6.39
CA PRO A 52 -13.98 37.17 -5.52
C PRO A 52 -13.76 35.80 -6.15
N SER A 53 -13.68 34.75 -5.31
CA SER A 53 -13.58 33.35 -5.75
C SER A 53 -14.78 32.97 -6.63
N PRO A 54 -14.56 32.64 -7.92
CA PRO A 54 -15.56 31.97 -8.73
C PRO A 54 -15.76 30.53 -8.25
N GLU A 55 -16.92 29.98 -8.53
CA GLU A 55 -17.17 28.54 -8.47
C GLU A 55 -16.31 27.81 -9.54
N GLY A 56 -16.02 26.53 -9.32
CA GLY A 56 -15.30 25.70 -10.30
C GLY A 56 -13.80 25.98 -10.50
N LEU A 57 -13.13 26.80 -9.68
CA LEU A 57 -11.69 27.06 -9.87
C LEU A 57 -10.77 25.97 -9.32
N ASP A 58 -10.03 25.35 -10.25
CA ASP A 58 -9.01 24.34 -10.00
C ASP A 58 -7.82 24.85 -9.15
N ILE A 59 -7.28 23.97 -8.32
CA ILE A 59 -6.26 24.25 -7.31
C ILE A 59 -4.86 24.05 -7.91
N ASP A 60 -3.91 24.95 -7.60
CA ASP A 60 -2.51 24.70 -7.95
C ASP A 60 -1.94 23.61 -7.02
N TYR A 61 -2.14 22.36 -7.45
CA TYR A 61 -1.55 21.19 -6.82
C TYR A 61 -0.04 21.06 -7.08
N LYS A 62 0.50 21.82 -8.05
CA LYS A 62 1.80 21.62 -8.70
C LYS A 62 2.90 22.54 -8.13
N GLN A 63 2.56 23.71 -7.59
CA GLN A 63 3.51 24.55 -6.84
C GLN A 63 3.46 24.30 -5.32
N PRO A 64 4.63 24.29 -4.63
CA PRO A 64 4.68 24.11 -3.19
C PRO A 64 4.15 25.35 -2.44
N LEU A 65 3.38 25.12 -1.38
CA LEU A 65 2.89 26.18 -0.50
C LEU A 65 4.03 26.69 0.40
N ASN A 66 4.52 27.90 0.14
CA ASN A 66 5.51 28.57 0.98
C ASN A 66 4.96 28.79 2.40
N GLY A 67 5.50 28.07 3.39
CA GLY A 67 5.16 28.25 4.81
C GLY A 67 5.15 26.94 5.61
N THR A 68 6.30 26.32 5.82
CA THR A 68 6.42 25.12 6.68
C THR A 68 6.27 25.48 8.16
N MET A 69 5.16 25.07 8.79
CA MET A 69 5.13 24.90 10.25
C MET A 69 5.89 23.63 10.63
N ALA A 70 6.73 23.69 11.67
CA ALA A 70 7.29 22.48 12.26
C ALA A 70 6.19 21.76 13.06
N ALA A 71 6.01 20.45 12.83
CA ALA A 71 4.92 19.62 13.40
C ALA A 71 4.96 19.42 14.93
N TYR A 72 5.82 20.16 15.63
CA TYR A 72 6.09 20.06 17.07
C TYR A 72 6.31 21.43 17.73
N ALA A 73 5.88 22.52 17.07
CA ALA A 73 6.01 23.88 17.61
C ALA A 73 4.90 24.19 18.63
N GLN A 74 5.27 24.79 19.77
CA GLN A 74 4.29 25.36 20.70
C GLN A 74 3.74 26.67 20.11
N GLN A 75 2.42 26.84 20.07
CA GLN A 75 1.79 27.98 19.41
C GLN A 75 1.24 28.99 20.42
N VAL A 76 1.57 30.26 20.21
CA VAL A 76 1.00 31.43 20.90
C VAL A 76 0.11 32.17 19.90
N LEU A 77 -1.18 32.28 20.24
CA LEU A 77 -2.23 32.90 19.44
C LEU A 77 -2.69 34.16 20.14
N ILE A 78 -2.17 35.30 19.68
CA ILE A 78 -2.48 36.61 20.26
C ILE A 78 -3.80 37.10 19.68
N SER A 79 -4.74 37.48 20.55
CA SER A 79 -6.10 37.89 20.17
C SER A 79 -6.11 39.37 19.79
N THR A 80 -6.30 39.68 18.50
CA THR A 80 -6.18 41.07 17.99
C THR A 80 -7.51 41.69 17.57
N ASN A 81 -8.61 40.93 17.56
CA ASN A 81 -9.91 41.35 16.99
C ASN A 81 -9.79 41.86 15.52
N GLN A 82 -8.94 41.21 14.72
CA GLN A 82 -8.75 41.51 13.29
C GLN A 82 -8.79 40.21 12.50
N SER A 83 -9.40 40.19 11.32
CA SER A 83 -9.32 39.06 10.38
C SER A 83 -8.05 39.09 9.53
N ASP A 84 -7.32 40.21 9.53
CA ASP A 84 -6.19 40.47 8.66
C ASP A 84 -5.07 41.26 9.37
N TRP A 85 -3.85 41.15 8.85
CA TRP A 85 -2.60 41.65 9.45
C TRP A 85 -1.63 42.12 8.34
N SER A 86 -0.41 42.54 8.65
CA SER A 86 0.62 42.74 7.62
C SER A 86 1.44 41.46 7.37
N SER A 87 2.46 41.56 6.51
CA SER A 87 3.38 40.46 6.21
C SER A 87 4.31 40.08 7.38
N ARG A 88 4.39 40.97 8.38
CA ARG A 88 5.19 40.86 9.60
C ARG A 88 4.34 41.35 10.78
N ILE A 89 3.71 40.43 11.50
CA ILE A 89 2.84 40.73 12.64
C ILE A 89 3.49 41.58 13.76
N GLU A 90 4.81 41.70 13.77
CA GLU A 90 5.59 42.61 14.62
C GLU A 90 5.51 44.09 14.20
N ASP A 91 5.21 44.38 12.93
CA ASP A 91 5.06 45.74 12.40
C ASP A 91 3.62 46.26 12.64
N ASP A 92 2.67 45.37 12.98
CA ASP A 92 1.27 45.68 13.27
C ASP A 92 1.03 46.19 14.70
N GLY A 93 -0.04 46.96 14.90
CA GLY A 93 -0.49 47.35 16.24
C GLY A 93 0.59 48.08 17.03
N VAL A 94 1.31 49.02 16.39
CA VAL A 94 2.40 49.81 16.99
C VAL A 94 1.98 50.38 18.35
N ASP A 95 0.81 51.00 18.39
CA ASP A 95 0.20 51.64 19.56
C ASP A 95 -0.83 50.74 20.29
N LYS A 96 -0.72 49.41 20.17
CA LYS A 96 -1.66 48.46 20.80
C LYS A 96 -0.95 47.39 21.62
N GLY A 97 -1.59 46.98 22.72
CA GLY A 97 -1.00 46.04 23.67
C GLY A 97 -0.65 44.70 23.03
N TRP A 98 -1.53 44.16 22.19
CA TRP A 98 -1.25 42.93 21.45
C TRP A 98 -0.03 43.06 20.50
N GLY A 99 0.19 44.21 19.86
CA GLY A 99 1.36 44.44 19.01
C GLY A 99 2.65 44.57 19.84
N LYS A 100 2.59 45.25 20.99
CA LYS A 100 3.69 45.31 21.96
C LYS A 100 4.04 43.91 22.47
N LEU A 101 3.06 43.05 22.74
CA LEU A 101 3.25 41.64 23.11
C LEU A 101 3.95 40.86 21.98
N ILE A 102 3.51 40.98 20.72
CA ILE A 102 4.16 40.32 19.58
C ILE A 102 5.64 40.74 19.46
N ARG A 103 5.91 42.06 19.48
CA ARG A 103 7.28 42.60 19.39
C ARG A 103 8.15 42.14 20.57
N GLY A 104 7.62 42.17 21.79
CA GLY A 104 8.31 41.73 23.00
C GLY A 104 8.70 40.26 22.97
N LEU A 105 7.73 39.37 22.70
CA LEU A 105 7.99 37.92 22.63
C LEU A 105 8.92 37.56 21.47
N LYS A 106 8.76 38.19 20.29
CA LYS A 106 9.70 38.00 19.17
C LYS A 106 11.10 38.54 19.45
N GLY A 107 11.24 39.62 20.23
CA GLY A 107 12.55 40.13 20.68
C GLY A 107 13.22 39.21 21.70
N LEU A 108 12.44 38.52 22.54
CA LEU A 108 12.95 37.58 23.55
C LEU A 108 13.33 36.21 22.97
N LEU A 109 12.51 35.65 22.08
CA LEU A 109 12.67 34.29 21.52
C LEU A 109 13.33 34.26 20.12
N GLY A 110 13.33 35.39 19.41
CA GLY A 110 13.84 35.48 18.05
C GLY A 110 15.37 35.48 17.97
N ARG A 111 15.89 35.64 16.75
CA ARG A 111 17.33 35.50 16.48
C ARG A 111 18.15 36.59 17.18
N GLY A 112 18.89 36.18 18.23
CA GLY A 112 19.68 37.06 19.10
C GLY A 112 18.97 37.46 20.40
N GLY A 113 17.75 36.97 20.64
CA GLY A 113 16.99 37.19 21.86
C GLY A 113 17.52 36.40 23.07
N ARG A 114 17.15 36.86 24.28
CA ARG A 114 17.55 36.30 25.59
C ARG A 114 17.23 34.80 25.75
N TYR A 115 16.19 34.33 25.07
CA TYR A 115 15.67 32.97 25.11
C TYR A 115 15.63 32.32 23.71
N MET A 116 16.52 32.76 22.81
CA MET A 116 16.70 32.16 21.49
C MET A 116 17.15 30.69 21.64
N ASP A 117 16.33 29.77 21.16
CA ASP A 117 16.57 28.33 21.29
C ASP A 117 16.39 27.63 19.91
N PRO A 118 17.38 26.86 19.41
CA PRO A 118 17.30 26.20 18.11
C PRO A 118 16.50 24.88 18.11
N TYR A 119 16.08 24.36 19.27
CA TYR A 119 15.31 23.12 19.38
C TYR A 119 13.94 23.31 20.04
N ASN A 120 13.74 24.36 20.86
CA ASN A 120 12.42 24.75 21.38
C ASN A 120 11.68 25.70 20.43
N ASN A 121 11.04 25.13 19.40
CA ASN A 121 10.27 25.90 18.42
C ASN A 121 8.99 26.49 19.02
N VAL A 122 8.93 27.82 19.16
CA VAL A 122 7.73 28.57 19.56
C VAL A 122 7.22 29.41 18.38
N LEU A 123 6.00 29.13 17.93
CA LEU A 123 5.31 29.89 16.89
C LEU A 123 4.46 30.99 17.51
N ILE A 124 4.80 32.25 17.23
CA ILE A 124 3.96 33.41 17.59
C ILE A 124 3.12 33.78 16.36
N THR A 125 1.80 33.79 16.53
CA THR A 125 0.78 34.09 15.51
C THR A 125 -0.29 35.01 16.08
N SER A 126 -0.86 35.86 15.23
CA SER A 126 -2.06 36.63 15.57
C SER A 126 -3.33 35.85 15.19
N SER A 127 -4.43 36.17 15.85
CA SER A 127 -5.72 35.49 15.70
C SER A 127 -6.90 36.46 15.78
N SER A 128 -7.95 36.18 15.01
CA SER A 128 -9.16 37.02 14.93
C SER A 128 -10.05 36.97 16.15
N PHE A 129 -9.65 36.20 17.17
CA PHE A 129 -10.31 36.17 18.47
C PHE A 129 -10.38 37.57 19.08
N LYS A 130 -11.51 37.83 19.72
CA LYS A 130 -11.87 39.12 20.29
C LYS A 130 -10.97 39.48 21.47
N ALA A 131 -10.27 40.61 21.35
CA ALA A 131 -9.38 41.11 22.38
C ALA A 131 -10.18 41.49 23.64
N SER A 132 -9.70 40.99 24.78
CA SER A 132 -10.28 41.18 26.12
C SER A 132 -10.32 42.62 26.64
N SER A 133 -9.52 43.52 26.06
CA SER A 133 -9.34 44.89 26.56
C SER A 133 -8.87 45.81 25.42
N PRO A 134 -9.34 47.06 25.37
CA PRO A 134 -8.85 48.08 24.42
C PRO A 134 -7.58 48.80 24.92
N ASP A 135 -7.08 48.48 26.12
CA ASP A 135 -5.92 49.11 26.75
C ASP A 135 -4.64 48.89 25.92
N GLU A 136 -3.91 49.96 25.65
CA GLU A 136 -2.73 49.94 24.77
C GLU A 136 -1.51 49.25 25.39
N ASN A 137 -1.55 48.85 26.67
CA ASN A 137 -0.49 48.12 27.36
C ASN A 137 -0.95 46.73 27.87
N ILE A 138 -2.14 46.27 27.46
CA ILE A 138 -2.68 44.95 27.82
C ILE A 138 -3.03 44.16 26.56
N ALA A 139 -2.69 42.87 26.58
CA ALA A 139 -2.97 41.92 25.52
C ALA A 139 -3.72 40.70 26.06
N SER A 140 -4.24 39.89 25.15
CA SER A 140 -4.79 38.55 25.41
C SER A 140 -4.15 37.53 24.47
N ALA A 141 -3.88 36.33 24.97
CA ALA A 141 -3.30 35.25 24.17
C ALA A 141 -3.75 33.85 24.62
N LEU A 142 -3.90 32.96 23.66
CA LEU A 142 -4.15 31.52 23.82
C LEU A 142 -2.86 30.75 23.53
N ILE A 143 -2.53 29.75 24.36
CA ILE A 143 -1.28 28.98 24.31
C ILE A 143 -1.60 27.49 24.12
N LEU A 144 -1.17 26.94 22.99
CA LEU A 144 -1.48 25.58 22.53
C LEU A 144 -0.17 24.79 22.28
N PRO A 145 -0.13 23.46 22.47
CA PRO A 145 -1.22 22.56 22.87
C PRO A 145 -1.51 22.53 24.40
N SER A 146 -1.07 23.54 25.16
CA SER A 146 -1.33 23.62 26.61
C SER A 146 -2.76 24.01 27.02
N PHE A 147 -3.62 24.42 26.08
CA PHE A 147 -5.00 24.89 26.32
C PHE A 147 -5.12 25.95 27.43
N LYS A 148 -4.21 26.93 27.44
CA LYS A 148 -4.19 28.05 28.41
C LYS A 148 -4.57 29.35 27.71
N TYR A 149 -5.63 30.02 28.15
CA TYR A 149 -6.00 31.36 27.69
C TYR A 149 -5.72 32.38 28.79
N ILE A 150 -4.99 33.45 28.47
CA ILE A 150 -4.71 34.53 29.41
C ILE A 150 -5.35 35.81 28.84
N PRO A 151 -6.47 36.28 29.41
CA PRO A 151 -7.16 37.45 28.92
C PRO A 151 -6.51 38.76 29.35
N ARG A 152 -5.59 38.81 30.32
CA ARG A 152 -4.86 40.04 30.66
C ARG A 152 -3.37 39.77 30.85
N ILE A 153 -2.58 40.14 29.85
CA ILE A 153 -1.12 40.11 29.82
C ILE A 153 -0.63 41.57 29.73
N ALA A 154 0.11 42.07 30.71
CA ALA A 154 0.76 43.38 30.60
C ALA A 154 2.00 43.31 29.69
N THR A 155 2.32 44.41 29.00
CA THR A 155 3.34 44.42 27.94
C THR A 155 4.68 45.02 28.35
N ASP A 156 4.97 45.10 29.65
CA ASP A 156 6.26 45.53 30.19
C ASP A 156 7.29 44.38 30.18
N GLU A 157 8.60 44.71 30.26
CA GLU A 157 9.65 43.70 30.13
C GLU A 157 9.61 42.64 31.25
N ALA A 158 9.19 42.98 32.47
CA ALA A 158 9.15 42.03 33.59
C ALA A 158 8.02 41.01 33.39
N THR A 159 6.82 41.46 33.00
CA THR A 159 5.71 40.58 32.63
C THR A 159 6.04 39.72 31.42
N LEU A 160 6.74 40.26 30.41
CA LEU A 160 7.17 39.49 29.23
C LEU A 160 8.20 38.41 29.56
N ASP A 161 9.20 38.72 30.40
CA ASP A 161 10.21 37.75 30.87
C ASP A 161 9.56 36.64 31.71
N ALA A 162 8.61 37.00 32.60
CA ALA A 162 7.80 36.06 33.36
C ALA A 162 6.91 35.18 32.46
N PHE A 163 6.31 35.73 31.39
CA PHE A 163 5.47 34.97 30.44
C PHE A 163 6.27 33.90 29.70
N VAL A 164 7.47 34.25 29.21
CA VAL A 164 8.35 33.29 28.53
C VAL A 164 8.76 32.17 29.48
N LYS A 165 9.19 32.51 30.70
CA LYS A 165 9.56 31.55 31.76
C LYS A 165 8.41 30.64 32.18
N ALA A 166 7.22 31.19 32.36
CA ALA A 166 6.04 30.47 32.82
C ALA A 166 5.51 29.48 31.76
N PHE A 167 5.50 29.87 30.48
CA PHE A 167 4.73 29.15 29.47
C PHE A 167 5.49 28.70 28.21
N LEU A 168 6.61 29.33 27.83
CA LEU A 168 7.20 29.17 26.50
C LEU A 168 8.58 28.50 26.48
N LEU A 169 9.32 28.53 27.59
CA LEU A 169 10.53 27.71 27.76
C LEU A 169 10.19 26.21 27.75
N PRO A 170 11.11 25.32 27.33
CA PRO A 170 10.86 23.88 27.32
C PRO A 170 10.73 23.31 28.74
N GLU A 171 9.92 22.27 28.91
CA GLU A 171 9.78 21.55 30.19
C GLU A 171 10.88 20.49 30.40
N SER A 172 11.50 20.02 29.31
CA SER A 172 12.64 19.12 29.36
C SER A 172 13.59 19.34 28.18
N LEU A 173 14.86 18.96 28.36
CA LEU A 173 15.91 19.17 27.36
C LEU A 173 15.88 18.09 26.26
N HIS A 174 15.50 18.49 25.04
CA HIS A 174 15.65 17.71 23.81
C HIS A 174 17.09 17.18 23.63
N ARG A 175 17.23 15.92 23.19
CA ARG A 175 18.53 15.23 23.09
C ARG A 175 19.56 15.97 22.22
N GLY A 176 19.11 16.80 21.27
CA GLY A 176 19.96 17.64 20.43
C GLY A 176 20.80 18.68 21.19
N TYR A 177 20.38 19.13 22.39
CA TYR A 177 21.14 20.14 23.16
C TYR A 177 22.57 19.69 23.50
N ALA A 178 22.80 18.38 23.67
CA ALA A 178 24.13 17.80 23.92
C ALA A 178 25.12 18.00 22.74
N SER A 179 24.63 18.36 21.54
CA SER A 179 25.46 18.67 20.38
C SER A 179 25.84 20.15 20.25
N LEU A 180 25.32 21.03 21.12
CA LEU A 180 25.68 22.46 21.13
C LEU A 180 26.98 22.71 21.89
N PRO A 181 27.73 23.79 21.58
CA PRO A 181 28.82 24.28 22.42
C PRO A 181 28.36 24.53 23.87
N SER A 182 29.21 24.22 24.85
CA SER A 182 28.91 24.34 26.29
C SER A 182 28.46 25.74 26.71
N GLU A 183 29.00 26.77 26.05
CA GLU A 183 28.63 28.18 26.21
C GLU A 183 27.15 28.44 25.88
N ILE A 184 26.63 27.77 24.85
CA ILE A 184 25.21 27.87 24.45
C ILE A 184 24.36 26.99 25.36
N GLN A 185 24.82 25.78 25.71
CA GLN A 185 24.12 24.93 26.70
C GLN A 185 23.86 25.68 28.03
N ALA A 186 24.83 26.47 28.49
CA ALA A 186 24.72 27.28 29.71
C ALA A 186 23.71 28.46 29.64
N THR A 187 23.26 28.85 28.44
CA THR A 187 22.23 29.90 28.27
C THR A 187 20.79 29.37 28.26
N ILE A 188 20.61 28.07 28.07
CA ILE A 188 19.30 27.45 27.88
C ILE A 188 18.63 27.20 29.23
N LYS A 189 17.34 27.52 29.32
CA LYS A 189 16.56 27.46 30.57
C LYS A 189 15.30 26.61 30.40
N LEU A 190 14.91 25.94 31.47
CA LEU A 190 13.65 25.21 31.57
C LEU A 190 12.53 26.09 32.11
N ARG A 191 11.28 25.65 31.90
CA ARG A 191 10.05 26.31 32.36
C ARG A 191 10.01 26.48 33.88
N GLU A 192 9.78 27.71 34.33
CA GLU A 192 9.66 28.08 35.75
C GLU A 192 8.18 28.11 36.15
N GLY A 193 7.56 26.95 36.42
CA GLY A 193 6.11 26.84 36.66
C GLY A 193 5.54 27.66 37.83
N SER A 194 6.37 28.09 38.77
CA SER A 194 5.99 29.06 39.82
C SER A 194 5.66 30.45 39.27
N MET A 195 6.15 30.79 38.08
CA MET A 195 5.91 32.09 37.44
C MET A 195 4.48 32.24 36.91
N GLU A 196 3.71 31.14 36.74
CA GLU A 196 2.31 31.19 36.32
C GLU A 196 1.44 32.04 37.27
N GLY A 197 1.81 32.13 38.55
CA GLY A 197 1.13 32.97 39.56
C GLY A 197 1.15 34.48 39.27
N HIS A 198 2.00 34.96 38.35
CA HIS A 198 2.00 36.35 37.88
C HIS A 198 0.83 36.65 36.92
N PHE A 199 0.10 35.62 36.48
CA PHE A 199 -1.02 35.73 35.55
C PHE A 199 -2.34 35.30 36.21
N PRO A 200 -2.85 36.04 37.23
CA PRO A 200 -4.04 35.64 38.00
C PRO A 200 -5.36 35.66 37.20
N THR A 201 -5.31 36.03 35.92
CA THR A 201 -6.45 35.91 34.99
C THR A 201 -6.40 34.67 34.11
N LEU A 202 -5.35 33.84 34.22
CA LEU A 202 -5.18 32.59 33.48
C LEU A 202 -6.40 31.69 33.60
N GLN A 203 -6.95 31.32 32.45
CA GLN A 203 -8.02 30.36 32.26
C GLN A 203 -7.47 29.14 31.52
N LYS A 204 -8.09 27.99 31.74
CA LYS A 204 -7.89 26.80 30.91
C LYS A 204 -9.05 26.67 29.92
N VAL A 205 -8.81 25.99 28.81
CA VAL A 205 -9.83 25.59 27.83
C VAL A 205 -9.92 24.06 27.82
N GLU A 206 -10.61 23.49 28.81
CA GLU A 206 -10.73 22.04 28.97
C GLU A 206 -11.87 21.44 28.12
N HIS A 207 -12.87 22.22 27.70
CA HIS A 207 -14.12 21.75 27.07
C HIS A 207 -14.36 22.22 25.62
N SER A 208 -13.88 23.40 25.22
CA SER A 208 -14.17 23.96 23.89
C SER A 208 -13.13 23.57 22.83
N PRO A 209 -13.47 22.84 21.74
CA PRO A 209 -12.56 22.63 20.62
C PRO A 209 -12.25 23.96 19.92
N ILE A 210 -10.99 24.11 19.52
CA ILE A 210 -10.47 25.34 18.91
C ILE A 210 -10.09 25.04 17.46
N ILE A 211 -10.82 25.64 16.53
CA ILE A 211 -10.64 25.52 15.09
C ILE A 211 -9.95 26.80 14.61
N LEU A 212 -8.73 26.67 14.10
CA LEU A 212 -7.92 27.76 13.59
C LEU A 212 -7.82 27.66 12.07
N ILE A 213 -8.18 28.73 11.38
CA ILE A 213 -8.30 28.74 9.91
C ILE A 213 -7.34 29.79 9.35
N CYS A 214 -6.56 29.44 8.33
CA CYS A 214 -5.71 30.39 7.64
C CYS A 214 -6.58 31.40 6.86
N GLY A 215 -6.70 32.65 7.35
CA GLY A 215 -7.61 33.68 6.81
C GLY A 215 -6.96 35.02 6.48
N HIS A 216 -5.63 35.12 6.59
CA HIS A 216 -4.85 36.33 6.31
C HIS A 216 -5.02 36.80 4.85
N GLY A 217 -5.35 38.09 4.62
CA GLY A 217 -5.55 38.68 3.30
C GLY A 217 -4.38 39.54 2.79
N GLY A 218 -3.88 40.48 3.59
CA GLY A 218 -2.91 41.50 3.19
C GLY A 218 -1.47 41.00 2.95
N ARG A 219 -1.16 39.76 3.37
CA ARG A 219 0.14 39.10 3.18
C ARG A 219 0.09 38.04 2.08
N ASP A 220 -1.01 37.31 2.03
CA ASP A 220 -1.25 36.27 1.05
C ASP A 220 -2.74 36.16 0.78
N GLN A 221 -3.23 36.98 -0.16
CA GLN A 221 -4.65 37.13 -0.52
C GLN A 221 -5.36 35.78 -0.80
N ARG A 222 -4.59 34.74 -1.13
CA ARG A 222 -5.04 33.35 -1.28
C ARG A 222 -5.73 32.81 -0.02
N CYS A 223 -5.22 33.13 1.16
CA CYS A 223 -5.77 32.65 2.43
C CYS A 223 -7.02 33.44 2.83
N GLY A 224 -7.04 34.76 2.61
CA GLY A 224 -8.19 35.62 2.85
C GLY A 224 -9.42 35.30 1.99
N VAL A 225 -9.25 34.63 0.86
CA VAL A 225 -10.36 34.11 0.04
C VAL A 225 -11.05 32.91 0.71
N MET A 226 -10.29 31.93 1.21
CA MET A 226 -10.86 30.66 1.74
C MET A 226 -11.11 30.65 3.25
N GLY A 227 -10.49 31.55 4.01
CA GLY A 227 -10.72 31.69 5.44
C GLY A 227 -12.19 31.91 5.81
N PRO A 228 -12.88 32.92 5.22
CA PRO A 228 -14.28 33.19 5.55
C PRO A 228 -15.26 32.06 5.15
N PRO A 229 -15.19 31.45 3.95
CA PRO A 229 -16.01 30.27 3.61
C PRO A 229 -15.82 29.09 4.56
N LEU A 230 -14.57 28.75 4.88
CA LEU A 230 -14.27 27.67 5.84
C LEU A 230 -14.79 27.99 7.24
N GLN A 231 -14.62 29.22 7.73
CA GLN A 231 -15.14 29.65 9.02
C GLN A 231 -16.67 29.57 9.08
N SER A 232 -17.34 29.95 8.00
CA SER A 232 -18.79 29.91 7.85
C SER A 232 -19.29 28.46 7.86
N GLU A 233 -18.56 27.56 7.19
CA GLU A 233 -18.93 26.15 7.11
C GLU A 233 -18.64 25.37 8.40
N PHE A 234 -17.51 25.60 9.07
CA PHE A 234 -17.28 25.06 10.41
C PHE A 234 -18.35 25.56 11.39
N THR A 235 -18.77 26.82 11.29
CA THR A 235 -19.88 27.38 12.08
C THR A 235 -21.20 26.64 11.78
N ARG A 236 -21.54 26.43 10.50
CA ARG A 236 -22.75 25.70 10.07
C ARG A 236 -22.77 24.25 10.57
N VAL A 237 -21.68 23.53 10.37
CA VAL A 237 -21.57 22.11 10.73
C VAL A 237 -21.55 21.92 12.24
N LEU A 238 -20.69 22.63 12.98
CA LEU A 238 -20.63 22.50 14.44
C LEU A 238 -21.95 22.95 15.08
N GLY A 239 -22.61 24.00 14.57
CA GLY A 239 -23.96 24.37 14.98
C GLY A 239 -24.99 23.25 14.80
N LYS A 240 -24.98 22.56 13.64
CA LYS A 240 -25.83 21.37 13.40
C LYS A 240 -25.53 20.21 14.35
N LYS A 241 -24.27 20.03 14.77
CA LYS A 241 -23.86 18.99 15.73
C LYS A 241 -24.06 19.43 17.21
N GLY A 242 -24.66 20.60 17.44
CA GLY A 242 -25.10 21.08 18.76
C GLY A 242 -24.19 22.11 19.44
N PHE A 243 -23.13 22.59 18.77
CA PHE A 243 -22.17 23.52 19.37
C PHE A 243 -22.57 24.99 19.24
N GLN A 244 -22.43 25.76 20.32
CA GLN A 244 -22.46 27.22 20.29
C GLN A 244 -21.10 27.79 19.92
N ILE A 245 -21.03 28.65 18.89
CA ILE A 245 -19.76 29.21 18.43
C ILE A 245 -19.40 30.49 19.21
N SER A 246 -18.15 30.58 19.69
CA SER A 246 -17.63 31.74 20.42
C SER A 246 -16.53 32.49 19.66
N GLU A 247 -16.64 33.82 19.60
CA GLU A 247 -15.62 34.77 19.11
C GLU A 247 -14.42 34.92 20.06
N THR A 248 -14.52 34.38 21.28
CA THR A 248 -13.51 34.45 22.35
C THR A 248 -13.06 33.04 22.74
N PRO A 249 -11.79 32.82 23.15
CA PRO A 249 -11.33 31.55 23.72
C PRO A 249 -11.81 31.34 25.16
N VAL A 250 -13.13 31.38 25.37
CA VAL A 250 -13.80 31.05 26.64
C VAL A 250 -14.21 29.58 26.64
N ASP A 251 -14.07 28.95 27.79
CA ASP A 251 -14.34 27.53 27.98
C ASP A 251 -15.76 27.29 28.47
N SER A 252 -16.55 26.55 27.71
CA SER A 252 -17.86 26.05 28.14
C SER A 252 -18.25 24.80 27.37
N ASP A 253 -18.82 23.82 28.08
CA ASP A 253 -19.26 22.58 27.44
C ASP A 253 -20.43 22.84 26.47
N GLY A 254 -20.39 22.16 25.33
CA GLY A 254 -21.29 22.45 24.21
C GLY A 254 -20.96 23.72 23.42
N SER A 255 -19.79 24.35 23.63
CA SER A 255 -19.29 25.43 22.75
C SER A 255 -18.10 25.01 21.90
N ALA A 256 -17.77 25.81 20.87
CA ALA A 256 -16.57 25.68 20.06
C ALA A 256 -16.03 27.07 19.67
N CYS A 257 -14.70 27.21 19.60
CA CYS A 257 -14.04 28.46 19.22
C CYS A 257 -13.54 28.37 17.77
N ILE A 258 -13.97 29.26 16.89
CA ILE A 258 -13.50 29.29 15.49
C ILE A 258 -12.86 30.66 15.21
N GLY A 259 -11.56 30.65 14.87
CA GLY A 259 -10.79 31.88 14.65
C GLY A 259 -9.94 31.82 13.38
N GLN A 260 -9.84 32.94 12.67
CA GLN A 260 -8.86 33.10 11.61
C GLN A 260 -7.48 33.42 12.20
N ILE A 261 -6.40 32.98 11.56
CA ILE A 261 -5.02 33.16 12.05
C ILE A 261 -4.08 33.71 10.98
N SER A 262 -2.98 34.35 11.43
CA SER A 262 -2.09 35.21 10.65
C SER A 262 -1.09 34.49 9.73
N HIS A 263 -1.60 33.54 8.93
CA HIS A 263 -0.94 32.71 7.94
C HIS A 263 -0.14 31.49 8.45
N VAL A 264 -0.52 30.31 7.96
CA VAL A 264 0.10 28.97 8.19
C VAL A 264 0.30 28.26 6.83
N GLY A 265 0.64 29.02 5.77
CA GLY A 265 0.52 28.56 4.39
C GLY A 265 -0.96 28.42 3.96
N GLY A 266 -1.19 28.28 2.66
CA GLY A 266 -2.54 28.07 2.11
C GLY A 266 -2.57 28.21 0.59
N HIS A 267 -3.52 27.55 -0.07
CA HIS A 267 -3.78 27.71 -1.49
C HIS A 267 -4.89 28.76 -1.73
N LYS A 268 -4.99 29.31 -2.95
CA LYS A 268 -5.99 30.34 -3.30
C LYS A 268 -7.44 29.87 -3.18
N TYR A 269 -7.66 28.57 -3.35
CA TYR A 269 -8.99 27.93 -3.34
C TYR A 269 -9.08 26.75 -2.36
N ALA A 270 -8.07 26.55 -1.49
CA ALA A 270 -8.18 25.63 -0.35
C ALA A 270 -7.32 26.12 0.84
N GLY A 271 -7.94 26.20 2.01
CA GLY A 271 -7.32 26.73 3.23
C GLY A 271 -6.54 25.67 4.02
N ASN A 272 -5.67 26.13 4.91
CA ASN A 272 -5.07 25.28 5.94
C ASN A 272 -5.84 25.47 7.25
N VAL A 273 -6.16 24.37 7.93
CA VAL A 273 -6.94 24.36 9.18
C VAL A 273 -6.19 23.57 10.25
N ILE A 274 -6.15 24.08 11.48
CA ILE A 274 -5.69 23.32 12.66
C ILE A 274 -6.87 23.15 13.61
N ILE A 275 -7.12 21.93 14.07
CA ILE A 275 -8.17 21.60 15.03
C ILE A 275 -7.51 21.10 16.31
N TYR A 276 -7.66 21.87 17.37
CA TYR A 276 -7.24 21.48 18.71
C TYR A 276 -8.43 20.90 19.46
N VAL A 277 -8.42 19.58 19.67
CA VAL A 277 -9.47 18.84 20.39
C VAL A 277 -9.19 18.94 21.89
N PRO A 278 -10.16 19.34 22.73
CA PRO A 278 -9.85 19.85 24.07
C PRO A 278 -9.68 18.72 25.10
N PRO A 279 -8.90 18.92 26.18
CA PRO A 279 -8.51 17.85 27.11
C PRO A 279 -9.67 17.02 27.71
N SER A 280 -10.81 17.62 28.04
CA SER A 280 -11.94 16.89 28.65
C SER A 280 -12.60 15.88 27.71
N TYR A 281 -12.42 16.00 26.38
CA TYR A 281 -12.97 15.02 25.43
C TYR A 281 -12.34 13.63 25.61
N ARG A 282 -11.22 13.53 26.34
CA ARG A 282 -10.64 12.26 26.79
C ARG A 282 -11.60 11.50 27.72
N GLN A 283 -12.42 12.19 28.51
CA GLN A 283 -13.49 11.61 29.32
C GLN A 283 -14.65 11.08 28.45
N ARG A 284 -14.79 11.58 27.21
CA ARG A 284 -15.73 11.12 26.19
C ARG A 284 -15.16 10.02 25.28
N GLY A 285 -13.95 9.53 25.55
CA GLY A 285 -13.27 8.50 24.78
C GLY A 285 -12.61 8.98 23.47
N ASN A 286 -12.61 10.29 23.18
CA ASN A 286 -11.94 10.84 22.00
C ASN A 286 -10.41 10.77 22.20
N GLN A 287 -9.72 10.06 21.30
CA GLN A 287 -8.30 9.76 21.42
C GLN A 287 -7.38 10.96 21.07
N LEU A 288 -7.91 11.97 20.39
CA LEU A 288 -7.21 13.18 19.98
C LEU A 288 -7.29 14.31 21.03
N ALA A 289 -8.05 14.12 22.11
CA ALA A 289 -8.21 15.10 23.17
C ALA A 289 -6.86 15.51 23.81
N GLY A 290 -6.54 16.80 23.73
CA GLY A 290 -5.26 17.39 24.12
C GLY A 290 -4.26 17.59 22.98
N ALA A 291 -4.60 17.24 21.73
CA ALA A 291 -3.74 17.40 20.56
C ALA A 291 -4.28 18.45 19.57
N GLY A 292 -3.38 18.98 18.75
CA GLY A 292 -3.69 19.82 17.58
C GLY A 292 -3.44 19.05 16.29
N ILE A 293 -4.47 18.92 15.45
CA ILE A 293 -4.43 18.16 14.20
C ILE A 293 -4.51 19.16 13.05
N TRP A 294 -3.51 19.13 12.17
CA TRP A 294 -3.42 20.00 11.01
C TRP A 294 -3.92 19.29 9.75
N TYR A 295 -4.84 19.94 9.05
CA TYR A 295 -5.31 19.55 7.73
C TYR A 295 -4.90 20.63 6.72
N GLY A 296 -4.11 20.23 5.72
CA GLY A 296 -3.80 21.05 4.56
C GLY A 296 -4.82 20.88 3.44
N ARG A 297 -4.99 21.89 2.57
CA ARG A 297 -5.92 21.88 1.42
C ARG A 297 -7.38 21.51 1.80
N VAL A 298 -7.88 22.12 2.87
CA VAL A 298 -9.29 21.97 3.30
C VAL A 298 -10.20 22.87 2.46
N GLU A 299 -11.35 22.32 2.08
CA GLU A 299 -12.47 23.00 1.42
C GLU A 299 -13.73 22.83 2.28
N PRO A 300 -14.76 23.70 2.12
CA PRO A 300 -16.03 23.56 2.83
C PRO A 300 -16.63 22.15 2.79
N LYS A 301 -16.60 21.47 1.63
CA LYS A 301 -17.11 20.10 1.46
C LYS A 301 -16.42 19.05 2.37
N HIS A 302 -15.19 19.30 2.82
CA HIS A 302 -14.45 18.39 3.70
C HIS A 302 -14.79 18.59 5.19
N VAL A 303 -15.43 19.71 5.55
CA VAL A 303 -15.64 20.11 6.95
C VAL A 303 -16.51 19.13 7.73
N GLU A 304 -17.59 18.59 7.15
CA GLU A 304 -18.47 17.67 7.88
C GLU A 304 -17.77 16.35 8.22
N GLY A 305 -17.00 15.77 7.30
CA GLY A 305 -16.17 14.60 7.57
C GLY A 305 -15.08 14.87 8.61
N ILE A 306 -14.46 16.06 8.57
CA ILE A 306 -13.44 16.47 9.54
C ILE A 306 -14.04 16.69 10.94
N VAL A 307 -15.22 17.31 11.06
CA VAL A 307 -15.91 17.48 12.35
C VAL A 307 -16.30 16.12 12.93
N ASP A 308 -16.90 15.24 12.13
CA ASP A 308 -17.36 13.94 12.62
C ASP A 308 -16.20 13.00 12.98
N GLN A 309 -15.15 12.89 12.15
CA GLN A 309 -14.02 12.02 12.47
C GLN A 309 -13.08 12.61 13.52
N THR A 310 -12.76 13.91 13.47
CA THR A 310 -11.73 14.51 14.34
C THR A 310 -12.29 15.01 15.66
N ILE A 311 -13.32 15.87 15.62
CA ILE A 311 -13.85 16.56 16.80
C ILE A 311 -14.77 15.64 17.60
N ILE A 312 -15.63 14.88 16.93
CA ILE A 312 -16.59 13.98 17.59
C ILE A 312 -15.93 12.63 17.88
N LEU A 313 -15.47 11.89 16.86
CA LEU A 313 -15.00 10.50 17.01
C LEU A 313 -13.52 10.34 17.41
N GLY A 314 -12.68 11.36 17.26
CA GLY A 314 -11.27 11.33 17.66
C GLY A 314 -10.37 10.44 16.80
N LYS A 315 -10.40 10.57 15.47
CA LYS A 315 -9.72 9.70 14.51
C LYS A 315 -8.92 10.43 13.40
N VAL A 316 -7.99 9.68 12.79
CA VAL A 316 -7.21 9.98 11.58
C VAL A 316 -7.31 8.76 10.63
N ILE A 317 -6.90 8.84 9.35
CA ILE A 317 -7.46 8.05 8.20
C ILE A 317 -6.39 7.10 7.53
N ALA A 318 -6.76 5.92 6.96
CA ALA A 318 -5.84 4.78 6.63
C ALA A 318 -6.25 3.72 5.52
N ASP A 319 -5.27 2.90 5.02
CA ASP A 319 -5.33 1.92 3.87
C ASP A 319 -4.96 0.39 4.10
N GLN A 320 -4.95 -0.49 3.06
CA GLN A 320 -3.84 -1.37 2.55
C GLN A 320 -3.97 -1.82 1.05
N PHE A 321 -2.91 -2.38 0.45
CA PHE A 321 -2.75 -2.41 -1.02
C PHE A 321 -3.45 -3.48 -1.89
N ARG A 322 -2.94 -4.74 -1.98
CA ARG A 322 -3.30 -5.63 -3.12
C ARG A 322 -4.74 -6.16 -3.09
N GLY A 323 -5.28 -6.42 -1.90
CA GLY A 323 -6.68 -6.84 -1.75
C GLY A 323 -7.67 -5.77 -2.24
N ASP A 324 -7.32 -4.48 -2.10
CA ASP A 324 -8.16 -3.35 -2.50
C ASP A 324 -8.44 -3.33 -4.02
N VAL A 325 -7.51 -3.83 -4.85
CA VAL A 325 -7.73 -4.00 -6.29
C VAL A 325 -8.90 -4.95 -6.54
N LEU A 326 -8.89 -6.13 -5.91
CA LEU A 326 -9.94 -7.13 -6.07
C LEU A 326 -11.23 -6.71 -5.35
N ALA A 327 -11.13 -6.02 -4.21
CA ALA A 327 -12.28 -5.48 -3.49
C ALA A 327 -13.01 -4.40 -4.31
N ARG A 328 -12.30 -3.44 -4.91
CA ARG A 328 -12.87 -2.42 -5.81
C ARG A 328 -13.52 -3.05 -7.04
N PHE A 329 -12.86 -4.04 -7.67
CA PHE A 329 -13.44 -4.80 -8.78
C PHE A 329 -14.76 -5.50 -8.40
N LYS A 330 -14.80 -6.22 -7.27
CA LYS A 330 -16.02 -6.91 -6.80
C LYS A 330 -17.12 -5.92 -6.41
N HIS A 331 -16.79 -4.79 -5.79
CA HIS A 331 -17.71 -3.71 -5.47
C HIS A 331 -18.36 -3.12 -6.73
N MET A 332 -17.59 -2.82 -7.78
CA MET A 332 -18.10 -2.36 -9.07
C MET A 332 -18.90 -3.44 -9.83
N CYS A 333 -18.68 -4.71 -9.53
CA CYS A 333 -19.52 -5.82 -10.00
C CYS A 333 -20.82 -6.00 -9.17
N GLY A 334 -21.12 -5.10 -8.21
CA GLY A 334 -22.35 -5.14 -7.40
C GLY A 334 -22.33 -6.12 -6.21
N TYR A 335 -21.16 -6.58 -5.77
CA TYR A 335 -21.04 -7.46 -4.60
C TYR A 335 -21.03 -6.65 -3.30
N ASP A 336 -21.67 -7.19 -2.25
CA ASP A 336 -21.44 -6.80 -0.86
C ASP A 336 -20.04 -7.31 -0.44
N VAL A 337 -19.06 -6.42 -0.37
CA VAL A 337 -17.64 -6.75 -0.15
C VAL A 337 -17.24 -6.43 1.28
N LEU A 338 -16.81 -7.47 2.01
CA LEU A 338 -16.12 -7.35 3.30
C LEU A 338 -14.61 -7.43 3.06
N HIS A 339 -13.88 -6.36 3.38
CA HIS A 339 -12.43 -6.24 3.22
C HIS A 339 -11.80 -5.75 4.54
N PRO A 340 -11.57 -6.67 5.50
CA PRO A 340 -11.12 -6.35 6.85
C PRO A 340 -9.60 -6.47 7.00
N MET A 341 -9.04 -5.80 8.01
CA MET A 341 -7.65 -6.00 8.45
C MET A 341 -7.60 -6.11 9.97
N GLY A 342 -6.60 -6.82 10.47
CA GLY A 342 -6.29 -6.90 11.88
C GLY A 342 -4.81 -7.23 12.11
N TRP A 343 -4.36 -6.95 13.33
CA TRP A 343 -2.96 -6.95 13.70
C TRP A 343 -2.64 -8.23 14.46
N ASP A 344 -1.81 -9.10 13.87
CA ASP A 344 -1.23 -10.21 14.64
C ASP A 344 -0.11 -9.66 15.52
N ALA A 345 -0.47 -9.46 16.78
CA ALA A 345 0.14 -8.52 17.71
C ALA A 345 0.67 -9.23 18.97
N PHE A 346 0.64 -10.56 19.01
CA PHE A 346 1.20 -11.38 20.08
C PHE A 346 2.48 -12.10 19.66
N GLY A 347 3.27 -12.47 20.67
CA GLY A 347 4.40 -13.39 20.55
C GLY A 347 5.75 -12.75 20.26
N LEU A 348 6.73 -13.63 20.11
CA LEU A 348 8.16 -13.35 20.07
C LEU A 348 8.62 -12.22 19.10
N PRO A 349 7.99 -11.93 17.93
CA PRO A 349 8.48 -10.85 17.06
C PRO A 349 8.36 -9.47 17.69
N ALA A 350 7.24 -9.21 18.38
CA ALA A 350 7.00 -7.94 19.08
C ALA A 350 7.80 -7.90 20.40
N GLU A 351 7.83 -9.01 21.12
CA GLU A 351 8.52 -9.17 22.39
C GLU A 351 10.04 -8.99 22.27
N ASN A 352 10.71 -9.77 21.40
CA ASN A 352 12.17 -9.65 21.21
C ASN A 352 12.57 -8.25 20.74
N ALA A 353 11.78 -7.64 19.84
CA ALA A 353 12.05 -6.30 19.32
C ALA A 353 11.84 -5.19 20.36
N ALA A 354 10.95 -5.39 21.34
CA ALA A 354 10.77 -4.49 22.46
C ALA A 354 11.90 -4.67 23.50
N ILE A 355 12.27 -5.91 23.81
CA ILE A 355 13.41 -6.27 24.69
C ILE A 355 14.73 -5.68 24.17
N GLU A 356 15.04 -5.82 22.88
CA GLU A 356 16.23 -5.22 22.23
C GLU A 356 16.32 -3.70 22.44
N ARG A 357 15.17 -3.03 22.62
CA ARG A 357 15.05 -1.56 22.73
C ARG A 357 14.81 -1.07 24.15
N GLY A 358 14.63 -1.96 25.13
CA GLY A 358 14.24 -1.61 26.49
C GLY A 358 12.85 -0.97 26.60
N ILE A 359 11.94 -1.33 25.68
CA ILE A 359 10.56 -0.81 25.62
C ILE A 359 9.60 -1.91 26.08
N ASP A 360 8.45 -1.55 26.64
CA ASP A 360 7.36 -2.47 26.94
C ASP A 360 6.76 -3.08 25.63
N PRO A 361 6.56 -4.41 25.53
CA PRO A 361 6.03 -5.04 24.33
C PRO A 361 4.65 -4.53 23.89
N ALA A 362 3.75 -4.17 24.80
CA ALA A 362 2.43 -3.66 24.44
C ALA A 362 2.51 -2.22 23.90
N GLN A 363 3.33 -1.36 24.52
CA GLN A 363 3.59 0.00 24.01
C GLN A 363 4.25 -0.03 22.62
N TRP A 364 5.28 -0.85 22.44
CA TRP A 364 5.95 -1.08 21.15
C TRP A 364 4.97 -1.58 20.09
N THR A 365 4.08 -2.50 20.46
CA THR A 365 3.05 -3.06 19.55
C THR A 365 2.04 -2.01 19.13
N GLN A 366 1.49 -1.21 20.05
CA GLN A 366 0.52 -0.15 19.70
C GLN A 366 1.15 0.95 18.84
N GLN A 367 2.42 1.30 19.07
CA GLN A 367 3.17 2.22 18.21
C GLN A 367 3.35 1.66 16.79
N ASN A 368 3.71 0.37 16.66
CA ASN A 368 3.84 -0.27 15.35
C ASN A 368 2.49 -0.39 14.63
N ILE A 369 1.40 -0.70 15.35
CA ILE A 369 0.03 -0.70 14.80
C ILE A 369 -0.31 0.68 14.24
N ALA A 370 -0.12 1.75 15.02
CA ALA A 370 -0.39 3.11 14.57
C ALA A 370 0.49 3.53 13.37
N ASN A 371 1.78 3.19 13.39
CA ASN A 371 2.71 3.51 12.31
C ASN A 371 2.42 2.73 11.02
N MET A 372 2.18 1.42 11.12
CA MET A 372 1.79 0.62 9.96
C MET A 372 0.47 1.15 9.40
N LYS A 373 -0.52 1.38 10.26
CA LYS A 373 -1.80 2.06 9.94
C LYS A 373 -1.64 3.53 9.50
N ALA A 374 -0.43 4.08 9.45
CA ALA A 374 -0.12 5.42 8.95
C ALA A 374 0.72 5.42 7.65
N GLN A 375 1.32 4.30 7.24
CA GLN A 375 1.97 4.12 5.92
C GLN A 375 0.91 3.93 4.79
N LEU A 376 -0.25 4.52 5.04
CA LEU A 376 -1.62 4.10 4.82
C LEU A 376 -2.41 5.26 5.52
N ASP A 377 -3.17 6.22 5.00
CA ASP A 377 -3.87 6.49 3.74
C ASP A 377 -2.97 6.79 2.52
N SER A 378 -1.66 6.56 2.66
CA SER A 378 -0.69 7.03 1.69
C SER A 378 -0.71 6.26 0.35
N ILE A 379 -1.18 5.01 0.31
CA ILE A 379 -1.27 4.19 -0.92
C ILE A 379 -2.72 4.06 -1.48
N GLY A 380 -3.69 4.74 -0.86
CA GLY A 380 -5.05 5.04 -1.37
C GLY A 380 -5.97 3.84 -1.55
N ALA A 381 -6.10 2.96 -0.56
CA ALA A 381 -6.51 1.56 -0.72
C ALA A 381 -7.36 1.05 0.47
N ARG A 382 -8.65 0.75 0.25
CA ARG A 382 -9.76 0.84 1.21
C ARG A 382 -9.98 -0.37 2.12
N PHE A 383 -10.24 -0.14 3.41
CA PHE A 383 -10.57 -1.17 4.42
C PHE A 383 -11.76 -0.85 5.29
N ASP A 384 -12.44 -1.91 5.74
CA ASP A 384 -13.51 -1.87 6.73
C ASP A 384 -12.89 -1.76 8.13
N TRP A 385 -12.35 -0.59 8.46
CA TRP A 385 -11.66 -0.34 9.74
C TRP A 385 -12.56 -0.44 10.97
N GLU A 386 -13.87 -0.43 10.82
CA GLU A 386 -14.83 -0.78 11.88
C GLU A 386 -14.98 -2.31 12.08
N LYS A 387 -14.17 -3.11 11.38
CA LYS A 387 -13.91 -4.55 11.61
C LYS A 387 -12.47 -4.83 12.06
N GLU A 388 -11.74 -3.80 12.48
CA GLU A 388 -10.36 -3.93 12.96
C GLU A 388 -10.24 -4.84 14.19
N LEU A 389 -9.26 -5.75 14.16
CA LEU A 389 -8.97 -6.69 15.25
C LEU A 389 -7.49 -6.60 15.66
N GLN A 390 -7.17 -6.93 16.91
CA GLN A 390 -5.80 -7.00 17.43
C GLN A 390 -5.65 -8.29 18.24
N THR A 391 -4.76 -9.21 17.86
CA THR A 391 -4.70 -10.54 18.51
C THR A 391 -4.23 -10.47 19.97
N CYS A 392 -3.51 -9.41 20.34
CA CYS A 392 -3.10 -9.11 21.72
C CYS A 392 -4.22 -8.51 22.60
N SER A 393 -5.35 -8.10 22.03
CA SER A 393 -6.45 -7.49 22.81
C SER A 393 -7.18 -8.53 23.66
N PRO A 394 -7.51 -8.24 24.94
CA PRO A 394 -8.38 -9.09 25.75
C PRO A 394 -9.71 -9.40 25.07
N ASP A 395 -10.25 -8.45 24.29
CA ASP A 395 -11.49 -8.65 23.55
C ASP A 395 -11.35 -9.63 22.37
N PHE A 396 -10.13 -9.92 21.92
CA PHE A 396 -9.85 -10.99 20.97
C PHE A 396 -9.50 -12.30 21.69
N TYR A 397 -8.46 -12.31 22.54
CA TYR A 397 -7.91 -13.57 23.06
C TYR A 397 -8.83 -14.29 24.06
N LYS A 398 -9.83 -13.62 24.65
CA LYS A 398 -10.90 -14.31 25.41
C LYS A 398 -11.62 -15.38 24.57
N HIS A 399 -11.70 -15.19 23.25
CA HIS A 399 -12.28 -16.15 22.33
C HIS A 399 -11.34 -17.31 22.00
N THR A 400 -10.03 -17.07 21.85
CA THR A 400 -9.04 -18.15 21.64
C THR A 400 -8.90 -19.02 22.90
N GLN A 401 -8.96 -18.42 24.09
CA GLN A 401 -9.06 -19.14 25.38
C GLN A 401 -10.32 -20.02 25.44
N LYS A 402 -11.49 -19.49 25.03
CA LYS A 402 -12.73 -20.28 24.96
C LYS A 402 -12.61 -21.47 23.99
N ILE A 403 -12.03 -21.26 22.81
CA ILE A 403 -11.79 -22.32 21.81
C ILE A 403 -10.84 -23.39 22.36
N PHE A 404 -9.77 -22.99 23.07
CA PHE A 404 -8.86 -23.91 23.74
C PHE A 404 -9.57 -24.78 24.79
N LEU A 405 -10.47 -24.20 25.60
CA LEU A 405 -11.27 -24.96 26.57
C LEU A 405 -12.21 -25.96 25.86
N MET A 406 -12.88 -25.55 24.78
CA MET A 406 -13.73 -26.45 23.98
C MET A 406 -12.92 -27.58 23.33
N LEU A 407 -11.69 -27.34 22.87
CA LEU A 407 -10.78 -28.37 22.38
C LEU A 407 -10.36 -29.33 23.50
N ARG A 408 -10.08 -28.82 24.70
CA ARG A 408 -9.74 -29.64 25.88
C ARG A 408 -10.90 -30.52 26.33
N GLU A 409 -12.12 -30.00 26.36
CA GLU A 409 -13.35 -30.76 26.66
C GLU A 409 -13.60 -31.90 25.67
N LYS A 410 -13.14 -31.76 24.42
CA LYS A 410 -13.19 -32.80 23.38
C LYS A 410 -11.97 -33.72 23.33
N GLY A 411 -11.01 -33.58 24.27
CA GLY A 411 -9.75 -34.35 24.26
C GLY A 411 -8.81 -34.00 23.11
N LEU A 412 -9.08 -32.90 22.39
CA LEU A 412 -8.28 -32.38 21.28
C LEU A 412 -7.18 -31.41 21.73
N ALA A 413 -7.24 -30.89 22.96
CA ALA A 413 -6.12 -30.19 23.61
C ALA A 413 -5.72 -30.93 24.89
N TYR A 414 -4.47 -31.36 24.99
CA TYR A 414 -3.97 -32.22 26.07
C TYR A 414 -2.57 -31.82 26.53
N GLN A 415 -2.15 -32.25 27.73
CA GLN A 415 -0.76 -32.12 28.18
C GLN A 415 -0.05 -33.46 28.07
N ALA A 416 1.19 -33.43 27.60
CA ALA A 416 2.11 -34.56 27.61
C ALA A 416 3.51 -34.11 28.08
N LYS A 417 4.32 -35.05 28.57
CA LYS A 417 5.78 -34.90 28.52
C LYS A 417 6.20 -35.13 27.07
N ALA A 418 7.08 -34.30 26.55
CA ALA A 418 7.72 -34.51 25.26
C ALA A 418 9.15 -33.98 25.30
N VAL A 419 10.02 -34.56 24.47
CA VAL A 419 11.33 -33.97 24.18
C VAL A 419 11.10 -32.88 23.13
N VAL A 420 11.11 -31.62 23.56
CA VAL A 420 10.82 -30.47 22.70
C VAL A 420 12.09 -29.75 22.26
N ASN A 421 11.97 -29.03 21.15
CA ASN A 421 12.97 -28.11 20.65
C ASN A 421 13.01 -26.88 21.55
N TYR A 422 14.18 -26.50 22.04
CA TYR A 422 14.38 -25.35 22.92
C TYR A 422 15.43 -24.41 22.33
N ASP A 423 15.08 -23.13 22.23
CA ASP A 423 16.01 -22.07 21.85
C ASP A 423 16.74 -21.57 23.12
N PRO A 424 18.07 -21.73 23.25
CA PRO A 424 18.81 -21.27 24.43
C PRO A 424 18.97 -19.73 24.49
N VAL A 425 18.75 -19.01 23.39
CA VAL A 425 18.86 -17.55 23.30
C VAL A 425 17.51 -16.90 23.56
N ASP A 426 16.47 -17.28 22.81
CA ASP A 426 15.08 -16.82 23.02
C ASP A 426 14.42 -17.49 24.24
N LYS A 427 15.10 -18.47 24.87
CA LYS A 427 14.72 -19.19 26.10
C LYS A 427 13.35 -19.88 26.05
N THR A 428 12.89 -20.20 24.86
CA THR A 428 11.52 -20.62 24.56
C THR A 428 11.47 -21.97 23.85
N VAL A 429 10.28 -22.56 23.80
CA VAL A 429 10.02 -23.82 23.08
C VAL A 429 9.64 -23.52 21.64
N LEU A 430 10.23 -24.26 20.70
CA LEU A 430 9.96 -24.17 19.27
C LEU A 430 9.13 -25.37 18.79
N ALA A 431 8.27 -25.15 17.80
CA ALA A 431 7.69 -26.22 16.99
C ALA A 431 8.76 -26.87 16.10
N ASN A 432 8.45 -27.99 15.43
CA ASN A 432 9.42 -28.64 14.53
C ASN A 432 9.70 -27.79 13.29
N GLU A 433 8.68 -27.10 12.78
CA GLU A 433 8.71 -26.21 11.63
C GLU A 433 9.39 -24.85 11.92
N GLN A 434 9.83 -24.64 13.16
CA GLN A 434 10.60 -23.48 13.61
C GLN A 434 12.10 -23.82 13.80
N VAL A 435 12.50 -25.05 13.49
CA VAL A 435 13.90 -25.47 13.41
C VAL A 435 14.29 -25.57 11.94
N ASP A 436 15.43 -25.01 11.56
CA ASP A 436 15.95 -25.08 10.20
C ASP A 436 16.62 -26.44 9.91
N ALA A 437 16.99 -26.66 8.64
CA ALA A 437 17.66 -27.88 8.21
C ALA A 437 19.04 -28.13 8.87
N ASN A 438 19.61 -27.13 9.55
CA ASN A 438 20.89 -27.22 10.26
C ASN A 438 20.71 -27.58 11.75
N GLY A 439 19.47 -27.72 12.23
CA GLY A 439 19.16 -27.88 13.66
C GLY A 439 19.30 -26.59 14.46
N CYS A 440 19.14 -25.43 13.81
CA CYS A 440 19.17 -24.11 14.42
C CYS A 440 17.78 -23.47 14.46
N SER A 441 17.58 -22.56 15.40
CA SER A 441 16.39 -21.72 15.46
C SER A 441 16.32 -20.82 14.24
N TRP A 442 15.20 -20.86 13.51
CA TRP A 442 14.94 -20.06 12.31
C TRP A 442 15.07 -18.53 12.51
N ARG A 443 15.20 -18.09 13.76
CA ARG A 443 15.16 -16.69 14.20
C ARG A 443 16.44 -16.23 14.88
N SER A 444 16.83 -16.90 15.96
CA SER A 444 18.03 -16.52 16.72
C SER A 444 19.32 -17.04 16.08
N GLY A 445 19.22 -18.02 15.16
CA GLY A 445 20.36 -18.75 14.62
C GLY A 445 21.03 -19.70 15.62
N ALA A 446 20.54 -19.77 16.86
CA ALA A 446 21.10 -20.61 17.91
C ALA A 446 20.87 -22.10 17.62
N LYS A 447 21.86 -22.94 17.94
CA LYS A 447 21.72 -24.40 17.89
C LYS A 447 20.62 -24.83 18.88
N VAL A 448 19.65 -25.60 18.40
CA VAL A 448 18.49 -26.00 19.20
C VAL A 448 18.85 -27.10 20.18
N GLU A 449 18.49 -26.91 21.45
CA GLU A 449 18.63 -27.92 22.50
C GLU A 449 17.38 -28.81 22.53
N LYS A 450 17.55 -30.12 22.77
CA LYS A 450 16.43 -31.03 23.03
C LYS A 450 16.21 -31.13 24.54
N LYS A 451 15.01 -30.79 25.05
CA LYS A 451 14.68 -30.84 26.49
C LYS A 451 13.36 -31.56 26.74
N GLU A 452 13.33 -32.47 27.72
CA GLU A 452 12.05 -33.02 28.18
C GLU A 452 11.29 -31.96 28.99
N LEU A 453 10.12 -31.55 28.49
CA LEU A 453 9.23 -30.61 29.18
C LEU A 453 7.79 -31.11 29.12
N LYS A 454 6.98 -30.75 30.13
CA LYS A 454 5.54 -30.96 30.09
C LYS A 454 4.88 -29.79 29.35
N GLN A 455 4.31 -30.06 28.17
CA GLN A 455 3.76 -29.04 27.28
C GLN A 455 2.31 -29.34 26.88
N TRP A 456 1.64 -28.34 26.32
CA TRP A 456 0.30 -28.47 25.72
C TRP A 456 0.40 -28.79 24.22
N PHE A 457 -0.46 -29.69 23.75
CA PHE A 457 -0.52 -30.13 22.36
C PHE A 457 -1.96 -30.15 21.83
N PHE A 458 -2.13 -29.84 20.55
CA PHE A 458 -3.38 -30.08 19.83
C PHE A 458 -3.32 -31.40 19.07
N LYS A 459 -4.35 -32.24 19.18
CA LYS A 459 -4.47 -33.52 18.47
C LYS A 459 -4.94 -33.32 17.02
N ILE A 460 -4.25 -32.48 16.26
CA ILE A 460 -4.52 -32.19 14.85
C ILE A 460 -4.51 -33.46 13.97
N THR A 461 -3.76 -34.49 14.39
CA THR A 461 -3.74 -35.82 13.77
C THR A 461 -5.11 -36.51 13.73
N ALA A 462 -6.06 -36.13 14.60
CA ALA A 462 -7.45 -36.60 14.53
C ALA A 462 -8.22 -36.10 13.30
N PHE A 463 -7.71 -35.06 12.62
CA PHE A 463 -8.27 -34.50 11.39
C PHE A 463 -7.40 -34.80 10.15
N LYS A 464 -6.33 -35.62 10.26
CA LYS A 464 -5.32 -35.84 9.22
C LYS A 464 -5.92 -36.24 7.85
N GLU A 465 -6.93 -37.13 7.86
CA GLU A 465 -7.53 -37.70 6.65
C GLU A 465 -8.48 -36.71 5.98
N GLU A 466 -9.24 -35.94 6.75
CA GLU A 466 -10.08 -34.84 6.24
C GLU A 466 -9.21 -33.70 5.69
N LEU A 467 -8.16 -33.30 6.42
CA LEU A 467 -7.22 -32.26 5.99
C LEU A 467 -6.45 -32.65 4.72
N LEU A 468 -6.17 -33.93 4.51
CA LEU A 468 -5.54 -34.42 3.28
C LEU A 468 -6.55 -34.54 2.13
N LYS A 469 -7.70 -35.18 2.36
CA LYS A 469 -8.72 -35.47 1.33
C LYS A 469 -9.35 -34.20 0.77
N ASP A 470 -9.67 -33.22 1.61
CA ASP A 470 -10.36 -31.99 1.17
C ASP A 470 -9.44 -31.03 0.38
N LEU A 471 -8.12 -31.31 0.30
CA LEU A 471 -7.26 -30.63 -0.69
C LEU A 471 -7.66 -30.96 -2.13
N ASP A 472 -8.23 -32.14 -2.38
CA ASP A 472 -8.63 -32.53 -3.74
C ASP A 472 -9.81 -31.70 -4.27
N THR A 473 -10.62 -31.09 -3.40
CA THR A 473 -11.73 -30.21 -3.79
C THR A 473 -11.37 -28.72 -3.82
N LEU A 474 -10.15 -28.36 -3.37
CA LEU A 474 -9.60 -26.99 -3.46
C LEU A 474 -8.78 -26.73 -4.74
N LYS A 475 -8.51 -27.76 -5.56
CA LYS A 475 -7.65 -27.71 -6.77
C LYS A 475 -7.95 -26.60 -7.77
N GLY A 476 -9.19 -26.11 -7.85
CA GLY A 476 -9.57 -25.04 -8.77
C GLY A 476 -9.20 -23.63 -8.30
N GLY A 477 -8.87 -23.45 -7.01
CA GLY A 477 -8.59 -22.14 -6.41
C GLY A 477 -7.29 -22.06 -5.60
N TRP A 478 -6.59 -23.18 -5.40
CA TRP A 478 -5.32 -23.24 -4.69
C TRP A 478 -4.22 -23.76 -5.63
N PRO A 479 -3.06 -23.08 -5.77
CA PRO A 479 -1.92 -23.60 -6.53
C PRO A 479 -1.47 -24.98 -6.05
N GLU A 480 -0.86 -25.77 -6.95
CA GLU A 480 -0.47 -27.14 -6.64
C GLU A 480 0.63 -27.23 -5.58
N LEU A 481 0.22 -27.35 -4.32
CA LEU A 481 1.05 -27.64 -3.13
C LEU A 481 1.99 -28.86 -3.31
N LYS A 482 1.74 -29.71 -4.32
CA LYS A 482 2.59 -30.85 -4.70
C LYS A 482 3.92 -30.44 -5.37
N ALA A 483 4.04 -29.24 -5.91
CA ALA A 483 5.25 -28.78 -6.61
C ALA A 483 6.39 -28.33 -5.67
N ALA A 484 6.11 -28.11 -4.39
CA ALA A 484 7.05 -27.52 -3.42
C ALA A 484 8.13 -28.49 -2.89
N ALA A 485 8.22 -29.73 -3.42
CA ALA A 485 9.17 -30.74 -2.98
C ALA A 485 9.97 -31.31 -4.17
N GLY A 486 11.10 -30.69 -4.50
CA GLY A 486 12.06 -31.31 -5.43
C GLY A 486 13.25 -30.44 -5.85
N ARG A 487 14.46 -31.01 -5.70
CA ARG A 487 15.74 -30.65 -6.36
C ARG A 487 16.42 -29.36 -5.84
N ASP A 488 17.74 -29.25 -5.75
CA ASP A 488 18.82 -30.26 -5.73
C ASP A 488 20.08 -29.66 -5.00
N PRO A 489 21.33 -29.68 -5.51
CA PRO A 489 22.43 -30.46 -4.93
C PRO A 489 23.39 -29.69 -3.98
N ASP A 490 24.41 -30.43 -3.51
CA ASP A 490 25.70 -29.94 -2.99
C ASP A 490 25.75 -29.27 -1.58
N LEU A 491 25.04 -29.84 -0.58
CA LEU A 491 25.40 -29.68 0.85
C LEU A 491 26.66 -30.51 1.23
N LYS A 492 27.70 -30.45 0.37
CA LYS A 492 28.74 -31.49 0.25
C LYS A 492 29.97 -31.30 1.15
N GLY A 493 29.86 -30.47 2.19
CA GLY A 493 30.96 -30.17 3.12
C GLY A 493 30.71 -30.57 4.58
N PHE A 494 29.53 -31.09 4.93
CA PHE A 494 29.13 -31.25 6.34
C PHE A 494 29.25 -32.69 6.88
N LEU A 495 29.52 -33.70 6.04
CA LEU A 495 29.39 -35.12 6.40
C LEU A 495 30.51 -35.74 7.25
N ASP A 496 31.48 -34.96 7.75
CA ASP A 496 32.66 -35.42 8.52
C ASP A 496 32.39 -35.52 10.04
N SER A 497 31.43 -36.26 10.59
CA SER A 497 31.30 -37.72 10.46
C SER A 497 30.10 -38.23 11.28
N ALA A 498 29.68 -39.48 11.07
CA ALA A 498 28.90 -40.42 11.93
C ALA A 498 27.67 -39.94 12.73
N SER A 499 27.73 -38.84 13.47
CA SER A 499 26.55 -37.98 13.71
C SER A 499 25.93 -37.45 12.40
N ASN A 500 26.65 -37.62 11.28
CA ASN A 500 26.22 -37.41 9.90
C ASN A 500 25.70 -38.68 9.22
N LEU A 501 24.94 -39.51 9.93
CA LEU A 501 24.09 -40.56 9.32
C LEU A 501 22.64 -40.08 9.34
N GLY A 502 22.25 -39.37 8.28
CA GLY A 502 20.88 -38.84 8.12
C GLY A 502 19.83 -39.95 7.95
N PRO A 503 18.55 -39.67 8.27
CA PRO A 503 17.46 -40.66 8.29
C PRO A 503 17.06 -41.22 6.91
N GLU A 504 17.78 -40.89 5.85
CA GLU A 504 17.64 -41.54 4.53
C GLU A 504 18.46 -42.84 4.41
N THR A 505 19.41 -43.11 5.31
CA THR A 505 20.22 -44.31 5.23
C THR A 505 19.39 -45.59 5.34
N LYS A 506 19.76 -46.60 4.54
CA LYS A 506 19.19 -47.94 4.57
C LYS A 506 20.06 -48.92 5.37
N ALA A 507 21.13 -48.46 6.00
CA ALA A 507 21.91 -49.28 6.93
C ALA A 507 21.08 -49.62 8.18
N GLY A 508 21.03 -50.91 8.54
CA GLY A 508 20.32 -51.44 9.69
C GLY A 508 21.19 -52.32 10.58
N PHE A 509 20.98 -52.25 11.90
CA PHE A 509 21.63 -53.14 12.85
C PHE A 509 20.63 -54.18 13.37
N LYS A 510 20.83 -55.45 12.97
CA LYS A 510 20.01 -56.59 13.43
C LYS A 510 20.26 -56.86 14.91
N LEU A 511 19.22 -56.92 15.73
CA LEU A 511 19.35 -57.18 17.17
C LEU A 511 19.59 -58.67 17.43
N SER A 512 20.82 -59.02 17.78
CA SER A 512 21.24 -60.38 18.13
C SER A 512 20.40 -60.95 19.28
N GLY A 513 19.62 -62.00 19.01
CA GLY A 513 18.79 -62.65 20.03
C GLY A 513 17.47 -61.94 20.36
N VAL A 514 17.04 -60.95 19.57
CA VAL A 514 15.73 -60.30 19.71
C VAL A 514 14.89 -60.54 18.45
N THR A 515 13.82 -61.32 18.62
CA THR A 515 12.80 -61.56 17.60
C THR A 515 11.43 -61.10 18.12
N ALA A 516 10.57 -60.65 17.21
CA ALA A 516 9.17 -60.35 17.48
C ALA A 516 8.30 -61.50 16.96
N GLU A 517 7.27 -61.87 17.71
CA GLU A 517 6.28 -62.84 17.24
C GLU A 517 5.23 -62.17 16.35
N ASN A 518 4.86 -62.81 15.24
CA ASN A 518 3.72 -62.35 14.44
C ASN A 518 2.43 -62.78 15.14
N PRO A 519 1.59 -61.86 15.68
CA PRO A 519 0.40 -62.25 16.44
C PRO A 519 -0.61 -63.06 15.60
N ILE A 520 -0.60 -62.91 14.27
CA ILE A 520 -1.50 -63.65 13.37
C ILE A 520 -1.11 -65.14 13.26
N ALA A 521 0.17 -65.48 13.44
CA ALA A 521 0.64 -66.88 13.45
C ALA A 521 0.09 -67.69 14.65
N SER A 522 -0.44 -67.02 15.67
CA SER A 522 -1.17 -67.68 16.79
C SER A 522 -2.64 -67.96 16.48
N LEU A 523 -3.17 -67.43 15.37
CA LEU A 523 -4.58 -67.49 14.96
C LEU A 523 -4.80 -68.31 13.68
N ASP A 524 -3.80 -68.38 12.80
CA ASP A 524 -3.78 -69.21 11.59
C ASP A 524 -2.44 -69.96 11.47
N PRO A 525 -2.38 -71.26 11.83
CA PRO A 525 -1.15 -72.06 11.76
C PRO A 525 -0.72 -72.47 10.35
N ASP A 526 -1.62 -72.41 9.35
CA ASP A 526 -1.34 -72.84 7.97
C ASP A 526 -0.97 -71.66 7.05
N ALA A 527 -1.09 -70.41 7.54
CA ALA A 527 -0.59 -69.23 6.86
C ALA A 527 0.94 -69.27 6.69
N ALA A 528 1.43 -68.91 5.50
CA ALA A 528 2.84 -68.98 5.10
C ALA A 528 3.76 -67.90 5.75
N THR A 529 3.48 -67.52 7.00
CA THR A 529 4.21 -66.52 7.78
C THR A 529 5.10 -67.19 8.83
N SER A 530 6.38 -66.81 8.86
CA SER A 530 7.26 -67.14 10.00
C SER A 530 6.64 -66.63 11.31
N SER A 531 6.55 -67.48 12.32
CA SER A 531 6.11 -67.09 13.66
C SER A 531 7.09 -66.16 14.36
N GLN A 532 8.35 -66.09 13.91
CA GLN A 532 9.39 -65.20 14.45
C GLN A 532 9.95 -64.27 13.35
N ILE A 533 9.92 -62.97 13.64
CA ILE A 533 10.39 -61.88 12.78
C ILE A 533 11.66 -61.26 13.39
N PRO A 534 12.76 -61.08 12.63
CA PRO A 534 13.97 -60.43 13.13
C PRO A 534 13.75 -58.92 13.37
N VAL A 535 14.22 -58.41 14.51
CA VAL A 535 14.14 -56.98 14.84
C VAL A 535 15.42 -56.25 14.43
N TYR A 536 15.27 -55.09 13.79
CA TYR A 536 16.37 -54.23 13.36
C TYR A 536 16.23 -52.83 13.95
N VAL A 537 17.36 -52.20 14.27
CA VAL A 537 17.45 -50.75 14.52
C VAL A 537 17.90 -50.08 13.23
N ALA A 538 17.13 -49.09 12.74
CA ALA A 538 17.42 -48.37 11.51
C ALA A 538 17.19 -46.85 11.67
N PRO A 539 18.10 -45.96 11.24
CA PRO A 539 18.00 -44.51 11.51
C PRO A 539 16.80 -43.79 10.88
N TYR A 540 16.09 -44.41 9.94
CA TYR A 540 14.84 -43.87 9.38
C TYR A 540 13.62 -44.09 10.28
N VAL A 541 13.74 -44.94 11.32
CA VAL A 541 12.68 -45.20 12.30
C VAL A 541 12.81 -44.17 13.42
N LEU A 542 12.15 -43.03 13.24
CA LEU A 542 12.23 -41.89 14.16
C LEU A 542 11.50 -42.20 15.48
N SER A 543 12.19 -42.02 16.60
CA SER A 543 11.65 -42.32 17.94
C SER A 543 10.56 -41.35 18.43
N ASP A 544 10.34 -40.24 17.72
CA ASP A 544 9.25 -39.29 17.93
C ASP A 544 8.11 -39.41 16.89
N TYR A 545 8.13 -40.47 16.06
CA TYR A 545 7.07 -40.76 15.08
C TYR A 545 6.44 -42.15 15.30
N GLY A 546 5.13 -42.18 15.56
CA GLY A 546 4.45 -43.41 15.98
C GLY A 546 4.89 -43.86 17.38
N GLU A 547 5.12 -45.16 17.56
CA GLU A 547 5.63 -45.75 18.80
C GLU A 547 7.17 -45.92 18.79
N GLY A 548 7.88 -45.25 17.86
CA GLY A 548 9.33 -45.43 17.65
C GLY A 548 9.73 -46.79 17.07
N ALA A 549 8.76 -47.57 16.59
CA ALA A 549 8.93 -48.84 15.90
C ALA A 549 7.95 -48.96 14.74
N VAL A 550 8.36 -49.63 13.65
CA VAL A 550 7.52 -49.93 12.48
C VAL A 550 7.72 -51.38 12.07
N MET A 551 6.67 -52.02 11.54
CA MET A 551 6.82 -53.30 10.84
C MET A 551 7.32 -53.01 9.42
N GLY A 552 8.35 -53.73 8.97
CA GLY A 552 8.82 -53.65 7.58
C GLY A 552 7.98 -54.57 6.69
N VAL A 553 7.50 -54.07 5.54
CA VAL A 553 6.74 -54.90 4.58
C VAL A 553 7.37 -54.85 3.17
N PRO A 554 8.48 -55.59 2.93
CA PRO A 554 9.29 -55.46 1.72
C PRO A 554 8.58 -55.73 0.40
N GLY A 555 7.47 -56.46 0.37
CA GLY A 555 6.71 -56.67 -0.86
C GLY A 555 5.90 -55.45 -1.34
N HIS A 556 5.59 -54.49 -0.45
CA HIS A 556 4.62 -53.42 -0.74
C HIS A 556 5.07 -52.02 -0.34
N ASP A 557 6.08 -51.89 0.53
CA ASP A 557 6.73 -50.61 0.85
C ASP A 557 8.11 -50.52 0.17
N THR A 558 8.30 -49.52 -0.68
CA THR A 558 9.52 -49.30 -1.48
C THR A 558 10.76 -49.00 -0.63
N ARG A 559 10.60 -48.35 0.53
CA ARG A 559 11.70 -48.05 1.47
C ARG A 559 12.09 -49.31 2.21
N ASP A 560 11.12 -50.10 2.65
CA ASP A 560 11.36 -51.35 3.36
C ASP A 560 11.92 -52.44 2.41
N PHE A 561 11.53 -52.43 1.13
CA PHE A 561 12.16 -53.26 0.08
C PHE A 561 13.65 -52.92 -0.08
N ALA A 562 13.98 -51.63 -0.17
CA ALA A 562 15.37 -51.18 -0.27
C ALA A 562 16.19 -51.55 0.99
N PHE A 563 15.59 -51.40 2.18
CA PHE A 563 16.21 -51.79 3.45
C PHE A 563 16.43 -53.31 3.55
N TRP A 564 15.42 -54.12 3.23
CA TRP A 564 15.51 -55.57 3.30
C TRP A 564 16.52 -56.14 2.31
N LYS A 565 16.62 -55.56 1.10
CA LYS A 565 17.62 -55.93 0.11
C LYS A 565 19.07 -55.64 0.53
N GLU A 566 19.29 -54.75 1.50
CA GLU A 566 20.62 -54.39 2.02
C GLU A 566 20.97 -55.12 3.33
N ASN A 567 19.98 -55.53 4.15
CA ASN A 567 20.21 -56.06 5.51
C ASN A 567 19.49 -57.38 5.85
N GLY A 568 18.61 -57.87 4.97
CA GLY A 568 17.83 -59.09 5.17
C GLY A 568 18.61 -60.37 4.91
N ASP A 569 18.15 -61.49 5.48
CA ASP A 569 18.80 -62.79 5.32
C ASP A 569 18.55 -63.44 3.93
N SER A 570 17.60 -62.91 3.15
CA SER A 570 17.21 -63.40 1.83
C SER A 570 16.76 -62.26 0.91
N ASN A 571 17.18 -62.29 -0.36
CA ASN A 571 16.81 -61.26 -1.36
C ASN A 571 15.32 -61.30 -1.78
N ASP A 572 14.62 -62.40 -1.51
CA ASP A 572 13.21 -62.55 -1.86
C ASP A 572 12.32 -61.81 -0.84
N ALA A 573 11.35 -61.05 -1.36
CA ALA A 573 10.37 -60.30 -0.59
C ALA A 573 8.99 -60.96 -0.68
N LEU A 574 8.23 -60.95 0.43
CA LEU A 574 6.90 -61.57 0.48
C LEU A 574 5.82 -60.62 -0.06
N PHE A 575 5.22 -61.01 -1.19
CA PHE A 575 4.08 -60.31 -1.80
C PHE A 575 2.75 -60.94 -1.31
N VAL A 576 1.78 -60.08 -0.98
CA VAL A 576 0.51 -60.44 -0.28
C VAL A 576 -0.67 -59.53 -0.69
N ILE A 577 -0.49 -58.67 -1.70
CA ILE A 577 -1.52 -57.79 -2.26
C ILE A 577 -1.39 -57.85 -3.79
N GLU A 578 -2.52 -58.04 -4.47
CA GLU A 578 -2.66 -57.88 -5.92
C GLU A 578 -3.76 -56.82 -6.21
N PRO A 579 -3.62 -55.97 -7.23
CA PRO A 579 -4.49 -54.80 -7.39
C PRO A 579 -5.74 -55.07 -8.23
N ASN A 580 -6.94 -54.89 -7.65
CA ASN A 580 -7.96 -54.05 -8.31
C ASN A 580 -9.22 -53.64 -7.51
N SER A 581 -9.81 -52.55 -8.00
CA SER A 581 -11.22 -52.11 -7.85
C SER A 581 -11.69 -51.42 -6.55
N THR A 582 -12.75 -50.61 -6.72
CA THR A 582 -13.20 -49.52 -5.85
C THR A 582 -14.40 -49.90 -4.96
N GLN A 583 -14.54 -49.25 -3.79
CA GLN A 583 -15.67 -48.32 -3.49
C GLN A 583 -15.59 -47.68 -2.10
N SER A 584 -16.63 -46.90 -1.73
CA SER A 584 -16.71 -45.94 -0.62
C SER A 584 -17.42 -46.47 0.63
N GLY A 585 -17.09 -45.91 1.80
CA GLY A 585 -17.89 -45.99 3.02
C GLY A 585 -17.91 -44.65 3.77
N SER A 586 -18.98 -44.41 4.54
CA SER A 586 -19.21 -43.20 5.35
C SER A 586 -19.73 -43.61 6.72
N ASP A 587 -19.46 -42.84 7.77
CA ASP A 587 -20.19 -43.02 9.04
C ASP A 587 -20.41 -41.73 9.83
N SER A 588 -21.38 -41.74 10.75
CA SER A 588 -21.94 -40.54 11.37
C SER A 588 -22.30 -40.74 12.86
N LEU A 589 -22.09 -39.72 13.70
CA LEU A 589 -22.51 -39.70 15.11
C LEU A 589 -23.05 -38.33 15.53
N THR A 590 -24.00 -38.33 16.48
CA THR A 590 -25.00 -37.25 16.60
C THR A 590 -25.04 -36.51 17.95
N LYS A 591 -25.29 -35.19 17.86
CA LYS A 591 -26.15 -34.32 18.71
C LYS A 591 -26.01 -34.34 20.25
N ASN A 592 -25.90 -33.13 20.81
CA ASN A 592 -26.47 -32.75 22.12
C ASN A 592 -26.67 -31.21 22.21
N LYS A 593 -27.64 -30.76 23.02
CA LYS A 593 -28.03 -29.34 23.27
C LYS A 593 -28.30 -29.13 24.78
N PRO A 594 -28.53 -27.90 25.30
CA PRO A 594 -28.28 -26.54 24.77
C PRO A 594 -27.20 -25.80 25.62
N GLY A 595 -26.82 -24.54 25.40
CA GLY A 595 -27.05 -23.62 24.29
C GLY A 595 -26.78 -22.14 24.68
N SER A 596 -26.11 -21.37 23.81
CA SER A 596 -26.10 -19.89 23.83
C SER A 596 -25.63 -19.38 22.47
N LYS A 597 -26.43 -18.52 21.80
CA LYS A 597 -26.09 -18.03 20.46
C LYS A 597 -25.01 -16.95 20.53
N ALA A 598 -23.80 -17.28 20.04
CA ALA A 598 -22.65 -16.38 19.98
C ALA A 598 -22.04 -16.23 18.57
N PHE A 599 -22.65 -16.88 17.57
CA PHE A 599 -22.31 -16.81 16.15
C PHE A 599 -23.64 -16.69 15.38
N THR A 600 -23.61 -16.01 14.23
CA THR A 600 -24.80 -15.72 13.41
C THR A 600 -24.66 -16.33 12.02
N ASP A 601 -25.72 -16.26 11.22
CA ASP A 601 -25.86 -16.86 9.87
C ASP A 601 -24.94 -16.24 8.79
N LYS A 602 -23.95 -15.46 9.24
CA LYS A 602 -22.92 -14.77 8.46
C LYS A 602 -21.58 -15.53 8.38
N ALA A 603 -21.42 -16.65 9.08
CA ALA A 603 -20.24 -17.50 8.93
C ALA A 603 -20.17 -18.04 7.48
N ARG A 604 -19.12 -17.68 6.74
CA ARG A 604 -18.89 -18.05 5.34
C ARG A 604 -17.40 -18.36 5.12
N PRO A 605 -17.03 -19.24 4.17
CA PRO A 605 -15.67 -19.31 3.67
C PRO A 605 -15.28 -17.99 3.01
N VAL A 606 -14.03 -17.56 3.19
CA VAL A 606 -13.47 -16.38 2.51
C VAL A 606 -13.34 -16.69 1.02
N ASP A 607 -13.90 -15.84 0.16
CA ASP A 607 -13.85 -16.05 -1.29
C ASP A 607 -12.43 -15.96 -1.87
N ILE A 608 -11.63 -15.00 -1.41
CA ILE A 608 -10.25 -14.78 -1.84
C ILE A 608 -9.38 -14.50 -0.61
N TYR A 609 -8.38 -15.34 -0.36
CA TYR A 609 -7.34 -15.09 0.64
C TYR A 609 -6.01 -14.80 -0.06
N VAL A 610 -5.36 -13.68 0.29
CA VAL A 610 -4.09 -13.24 -0.29
C VAL A 610 -3.00 -13.33 0.77
N GLY A 611 -1.88 -14.00 0.47
CA GLY A 611 -0.81 -14.22 1.45
C GLY A 611 0.51 -14.64 0.82
N GLY A 612 1.60 -14.59 1.59
CA GLY A 612 2.92 -15.06 1.16
C GLY A 612 3.04 -16.59 1.15
N VAL A 613 3.82 -17.13 0.22
CA VAL A 613 4.04 -18.58 0.08
C VAL A 613 4.70 -19.22 1.31
N GLU A 614 5.42 -18.45 2.14
CA GLU A 614 5.99 -18.94 3.41
C GLU A 614 4.95 -19.43 4.43
N HIS A 615 3.67 -19.11 4.24
CA HIS A 615 2.58 -19.53 5.11
C HIS A 615 1.89 -20.84 4.69
N ALA A 616 2.30 -21.44 3.57
CA ALA A 616 1.60 -22.56 2.93
C ALA A 616 1.42 -23.80 3.81
N ILE A 617 2.40 -24.13 4.67
CA ILE A 617 2.36 -25.33 5.53
C ILE A 617 1.81 -25.01 6.92
N LEU A 618 2.27 -23.93 7.57
CA LEU A 618 1.92 -23.63 8.97
C LEU A 618 0.54 -22.98 9.13
N HIS A 619 0.41 -21.72 8.74
CA HIS A 619 -0.78 -20.91 9.02
C HIS A 619 -2.03 -21.52 8.36
N LEU A 620 -1.91 -21.94 7.09
CA LEU A 620 -3.05 -22.50 6.36
C LEU A 620 -3.53 -23.84 6.96
N LEU A 621 -2.62 -24.74 7.37
CA LEU A 621 -3.01 -26.00 8.00
C LEU A 621 -3.72 -25.78 9.35
N TYR A 622 -3.20 -24.86 10.17
CA TYR A 622 -3.83 -24.51 11.45
C TYR A 622 -5.19 -23.81 11.25
N ALA A 623 -5.30 -22.91 10.27
CA ALA A 623 -6.57 -22.27 9.91
C ALA A 623 -7.62 -23.31 9.49
N ARG A 624 -7.25 -24.27 8.62
CA ARG A 624 -8.13 -25.37 8.19
C ARG A 624 -8.56 -26.25 9.35
N PHE A 625 -7.64 -26.66 10.23
CA PHE A 625 -7.96 -27.44 11.44
C PHE A 625 -8.94 -26.72 12.37
N ILE A 626 -8.68 -25.45 12.70
CA ILE A 626 -9.56 -24.66 13.58
C ILE A 626 -10.92 -24.42 12.93
N TYR A 627 -10.98 -24.17 11.61
CA TYR A 627 -12.25 -24.03 10.88
C TYR A 627 -13.07 -25.32 10.91
N LYS A 628 -12.44 -26.48 10.65
CA LYS A 628 -13.05 -27.81 10.70
C LYS A 628 -13.51 -28.23 12.09
N PHE A 629 -12.88 -27.73 13.15
CA PHE A 629 -13.35 -27.86 14.52
C PHE A 629 -14.55 -26.94 14.80
N LEU A 630 -14.45 -25.64 14.45
CA LEU A 630 -15.51 -24.66 14.70
C LEU A 630 -16.81 -24.98 13.95
N ALA A 631 -16.72 -25.46 12.71
CA ALA A 631 -17.85 -25.94 11.91
C ALA A 631 -18.59 -27.15 12.50
N ARG A 632 -17.98 -27.84 13.48
CA ARG A 632 -18.57 -28.96 14.24
C ARG A 632 -18.89 -28.59 15.70
N SER A 633 -18.75 -27.32 16.05
CA SER A 633 -18.94 -26.81 17.41
C SER A 633 -20.35 -26.21 17.59
N SER A 634 -20.80 -26.10 18.84
CA SER A 634 -22.08 -25.46 19.20
C SER A 634 -22.12 -23.94 19.01
N LEU A 635 -21.12 -23.35 18.34
CA LEU A 635 -21.12 -21.95 17.94
C LEU A 635 -21.86 -21.74 16.61
N VAL A 636 -21.65 -22.61 15.61
CA VAL A 636 -22.29 -22.48 14.29
C VAL A 636 -23.74 -23.01 14.30
N PRO A 637 -24.60 -22.58 13.34
CA PRO A 637 -25.90 -23.20 13.11
C PRO A 637 -25.80 -24.71 12.80
N GLU A 638 -26.83 -25.48 13.14
CA GLU A 638 -26.81 -26.95 12.97
C GLU A 638 -26.87 -27.38 11.50
N ASP A 639 -27.50 -26.58 10.64
CA ASP A 639 -27.58 -26.72 9.19
C ASP A 639 -26.27 -26.32 8.46
N TYR A 640 -25.29 -25.77 9.18
CA TYR A 640 -24.05 -25.27 8.57
C TYR A 640 -23.29 -26.34 7.77
N LEU A 641 -23.27 -27.58 8.27
CA LEU A 641 -22.62 -28.72 7.59
C LEU A 641 -23.47 -29.33 6.47
N GLU A 642 -24.79 -29.09 6.45
CA GLU A 642 -25.63 -29.44 5.31
C GLU A 642 -25.35 -28.49 4.13
N LYS A 643 -25.10 -27.21 4.43
CA LYS A 643 -24.73 -26.16 3.48
C LYS A 643 -23.25 -26.21 3.04
N TYR A 644 -22.36 -26.65 3.92
CA TYR A 644 -20.92 -26.78 3.67
C TYR A 644 -20.39 -28.16 4.14
N PRO A 645 -20.66 -29.25 3.39
CA PRO A 645 -20.28 -30.62 3.80
C PRO A 645 -18.78 -30.84 3.98
N GLN A 646 -17.95 -30.09 3.23
CA GLN A 646 -16.51 -29.97 3.43
C GLN A 646 -16.21 -28.54 3.88
N PRO A 647 -16.18 -28.26 5.20
CA PRO A 647 -15.90 -26.92 5.70
C PRO A 647 -14.42 -26.60 5.51
N GLU A 648 -14.15 -25.56 4.72
CA GLU A 648 -12.81 -25.02 4.43
C GLU A 648 -12.83 -23.48 4.55
N PRO A 649 -11.78 -22.84 5.10
CA PRO A 649 -11.80 -21.41 5.42
C PRO A 649 -11.63 -20.48 4.21
N PHE A 650 -10.96 -20.93 3.14
CA PHE A 650 -10.59 -20.10 1.99
C PHE A 650 -10.91 -20.84 0.67
N LYS A 651 -11.75 -20.25 -0.20
CA LYS A 651 -12.12 -20.85 -1.50
C LYS A 651 -10.99 -20.74 -2.52
N MET A 652 -10.36 -19.57 -2.59
CA MET A 652 -9.21 -19.29 -3.45
C MET A 652 -8.04 -18.74 -2.64
N LEU A 653 -6.85 -19.26 -2.90
CA LEU A 653 -5.57 -18.80 -2.36
C LEU A 653 -4.78 -18.08 -3.46
N LEU A 654 -4.57 -16.78 -3.28
CA LEU A 654 -3.66 -15.97 -4.10
C LEU A 654 -2.32 -15.86 -3.38
N SER A 655 -1.43 -16.81 -3.64
CA SER A 655 -0.07 -16.82 -3.06
C SER A 655 0.81 -15.82 -3.80
N GLN A 656 1.20 -14.73 -3.13
CA GLN A 656 2.08 -13.72 -3.71
C GLN A 656 3.56 -14.13 -3.59
N GLY A 657 4.34 -13.82 -4.61
CA GLY A 657 5.80 -13.98 -4.61
C GLY A 657 6.51 -12.94 -3.75
N MET A 658 7.82 -13.14 -3.53
CA MET A 658 8.63 -12.31 -2.65
C MET A 658 9.01 -10.97 -3.29
N VAL A 659 9.05 -9.89 -2.51
CA VAL A 659 9.67 -8.63 -2.93
C VAL A 659 11.17 -8.65 -2.63
N HIS A 660 11.98 -8.45 -3.67
CA HIS A 660 13.43 -8.44 -3.60
C HIS A 660 13.98 -7.01 -3.80
N GLY A 661 14.84 -6.57 -2.90
CA GLY A 661 15.51 -5.27 -2.98
C GLY A 661 16.90 -5.39 -3.62
N LYS A 662 17.33 -4.34 -4.35
CA LYS A 662 18.71 -4.24 -4.83
C LYS A 662 19.65 -4.22 -3.62
N THR A 663 20.58 -5.16 -3.60
CA THR A 663 21.42 -5.52 -2.46
C THR A 663 22.87 -5.43 -2.86
N PHE A 664 23.68 -4.72 -2.08
CA PHE A 664 25.10 -4.50 -2.32
C PHE A 664 25.95 -5.32 -1.34
N LYS A 665 26.99 -5.98 -1.84
CA LYS A 665 27.94 -6.76 -1.04
C LYS A 665 29.39 -6.40 -1.34
N GLU A 666 30.23 -6.53 -0.33
CA GLU A 666 31.68 -6.43 -0.41
C GLU A 666 32.26 -7.69 -1.10
N PRO A 667 32.93 -7.60 -2.27
CA PRO A 667 33.28 -8.77 -3.08
C PRO A 667 34.21 -9.79 -2.43
N SER A 668 35.05 -9.36 -1.48
CA SER A 668 36.06 -10.19 -0.80
C SER A 668 35.53 -10.92 0.44
N THR A 669 34.47 -10.42 1.07
CA THR A 669 33.93 -10.92 2.35
C THR A 669 32.50 -11.46 2.23
N GLY A 670 31.78 -11.10 1.16
CA GLY A 670 30.35 -11.37 1.02
C GLY A 670 29.45 -10.52 1.92
N ARG A 671 30.03 -9.64 2.75
CA ARG A 671 29.32 -8.79 3.72
C ARG A 671 28.35 -7.84 3.02
N PHE A 672 27.14 -7.68 3.55
CA PHE A 672 26.19 -6.67 3.11
C PHE A 672 26.70 -5.25 3.42
N LEU A 673 26.59 -4.36 2.42
CA LEU A 673 26.96 -2.96 2.51
C LEU A 673 25.73 -2.09 2.82
N LYS A 674 25.89 -1.09 3.68
CA LYS A 674 24.86 -0.10 3.98
C LYS A 674 24.73 0.96 2.87
N PRO A 675 23.62 1.72 2.78
CA PRO A 675 23.45 2.77 1.77
C PRO A 675 24.49 3.90 1.89
N ASP A 676 25.01 4.15 3.10
CA ASP A 676 26.08 5.12 3.34
C ASP A 676 27.47 4.59 2.97
N GLU A 677 27.67 3.27 2.81
CA GLU A 677 28.94 2.67 2.34
C GLU A 677 29.06 2.66 0.80
N VAL A 678 27.97 2.85 0.06
CA VAL A 678 27.94 2.78 -1.42
C VAL A 678 27.86 4.16 -2.05
N ASP A 679 28.66 4.40 -3.08
CA ASP A 679 28.54 5.54 -3.99
C ASP A 679 27.65 5.17 -5.18
N LEU A 680 26.62 5.99 -5.42
CA LEU A 680 25.63 5.85 -6.50
C LEU A 680 25.63 7.07 -7.43
N THR A 681 26.70 7.87 -7.43
CA THR A 681 26.81 9.09 -8.27
C THR A 681 26.77 8.76 -9.78
N ASP A 682 27.28 7.58 -10.17
CA ASP A 682 26.83 6.88 -11.39
C ASP A 682 26.06 5.61 -11.00
N PRO A 683 24.72 5.58 -11.16
CA PRO A 683 23.90 4.39 -10.85
C PRO A 683 24.23 3.15 -11.69
N ASN A 684 24.96 3.29 -12.80
CA ASN A 684 25.39 2.20 -13.68
C ASN A 684 26.75 1.64 -13.30
N ALA A 685 27.57 2.41 -12.58
CA ALA A 685 28.92 2.06 -12.15
C ALA A 685 29.13 2.37 -10.65
N PRO A 686 28.35 1.74 -9.75
CA PRO A 686 28.45 2.00 -8.31
C PRO A 686 29.81 1.55 -7.76
N LEU A 687 30.26 2.23 -6.69
CA LEU A 687 31.54 1.96 -6.03
C LEU A 687 31.35 1.85 -4.51
N ILE A 688 32.24 1.15 -3.83
CA ILE A 688 32.35 1.21 -2.36
C ILE A 688 33.08 2.51 -2.01
N LYS A 689 32.48 3.38 -1.18
CA LYS A 689 32.99 4.73 -0.90
C LYS A 689 34.42 4.70 -0.38
N GLY A 690 35.26 5.61 -0.90
CA GLY A 690 36.69 5.67 -0.58
C GLY A 690 37.55 4.65 -1.33
N THR A 691 36.97 3.88 -2.26
CA THR A 691 37.68 2.87 -3.07
C THR A 691 37.36 2.99 -4.56
N THR A 692 38.13 2.28 -5.39
CA THR A 692 37.81 2.04 -6.81
C THR A 692 37.16 0.67 -7.04
N THR A 693 36.59 0.05 -6.00
CA THR A 693 36.00 -1.31 -6.07
C THR A 693 34.50 -1.25 -6.28
N THR A 694 33.99 -1.89 -7.33
CA THR A 694 32.55 -2.10 -7.56
C THR A 694 32.02 -3.16 -6.58
N PRO A 695 30.92 -2.90 -5.86
CA PRO A 695 30.28 -3.91 -5.00
C PRO A 695 29.61 -5.00 -5.84
N LEU A 696 29.51 -6.21 -5.29
CA LEU A 696 28.69 -7.27 -5.87
C LEU A 696 27.20 -6.90 -5.70
N ILE A 697 26.47 -6.81 -6.81
CA ILE A 697 25.05 -6.42 -6.83
C ILE A 697 24.18 -7.67 -7.01
N SER A 698 23.10 -7.77 -6.24
CA SER A 698 22.13 -8.88 -6.30
C SER A 698 20.72 -8.39 -5.91
N TYR A 699 19.68 -9.13 -6.28
CA TYR A 699 18.31 -8.88 -5.80
C TYR A 699 17.91 -9.98 -4.80
N GLU A 700 17.63 -9.59 -3.56
CA GLU A 700 17.33 -10.53 -2.47
C GLU A 700 16.13 -10.08 -1.63
N LYS A 701 15.42 -11.03 -1.01
CA LYS A 701 14.31 -10.79 -0.07
C LYS A 701 14.61 -9.61 0.87
N MET A 702 13.75 -8.60 0.83
CA MET A 702 13.92 -7.37 1.61
C MET A 702 14.01 -7.67 3.11
N SER A 703 15.05 -7.19 3.78
CA SER A 703 15.28 -7.45 5.21
C SER A 703 16.26 -6.45 5.84
N LYS A 704 16.05 -6.16 7.14
CA LYS A 704 16.84 -5.17 7.90
C LYS A 704 18.34 -5.48 7.95
N SER A 705 18.72 -6.76 7.95
CA SER A 705 20.10 -7.25 7.96
C SER A 705 20.83 -7.15 6.61
N LYS A 706 20.11 -6.93 5.51
CA LYS A 706 20.67 -6.80 4.15
C LYS A 706 20.69 -5.36 3.63
N TYR A 707 20.17 -4.43 4.44
CA TYR A 707 20.05 -2.99 4.11
C TYR A 707 19.35 -2.67 2.78
N ASN A 708 18.53 -3.59 2.28
CA ASN A 708 17.89 -3.57 0.97
C ASN A 708 16.37 -3.32 1.01
N GLY A 709 15.81 -3.11 2.21
CA GLY A 709 14.40 -2.78 2.39
C GLY A 709 14.13 -1.32 2.06
N VAL A 710 13.06 -1.06 1.30
CA VAL A 710 12.63 0.29 0.90
C VAL A 710 11.43 0.72 1.73
N ASP A 711 11.43 1.96 2.22
CA ASP A 711 10.27 2.55 2.91
C ASP A 711 9.24 3.00 1.87
N PRO A 712 8.04 2.39 1.83
CA PRO A 712 7.00 2.77 0.87
C PRO A 712 6.58 4.25 1.01
N THR A 713 6.66 4.84 2.21
CA THR A 713 6.30 6.24 2.46
C THR A 713 7.09 7.18 1.55
N SER A 714 8.43 7.05 1.57
CA SER A 714 9.36 7.86 0.77
C SER A 714 9.16 7.70 -0.75
N CYS A 715 8.68 6.53 -1.18
CA CYS A 715 8.38 6.25 -2.58
C CYS A 715 7.04 6.89 -2.99
N ILE A 716 6.02 6.77 -2.15
CA ILE A 716 4.69 7.34 -2.35
C ILE A 716 4.74 8.87 -2.38
N GLU A 717 5.47 9.51 -1.47
CA GLU A 717 5.69 10.96 -1.46
C GLU A 717 6.33 11.46 -2.77
N LYS A 718 7.23 10.65 -3.34
CA LYS A 718 8.05 11.00 -4.49
C LYS A 718 7.38 10.74 -5.85
N TYR A 719 6.54 9.71 -5.94
CA TYR A 719 5.92 9.28 -7.19
C TYR A 719 4.37 9.39 -7.23
N GLY A 720 3.73 9.56 -6.08
CA GLY A 720 2.29 9.48 -5.92
C GLY A 720 1.80 8.03 -5.76
N ALA A 721 0.81 7.84 -4.88
CA ALA A 721 0.21 6.55 -4.54
C ALA A 721 0.00 5.67 -5.79
N ASP A 722 -0.88 6.09 -6.70
CA ASP A 722 -1.29 5.35 -7.89
C ASP A 722 -0.13 4.90 -8.79
N ALA A 723 0.98 5.64 -8.84
CA ALA A 723 2.13 5.25 -9.65
C ALA A 723 2.90 4.08 -9.00
N VAL A 724 2.99 4.09 -7.66
CA VAL A 724 3.48 2.96 -6.86
C VAL A 724 2.51 1.78 -6.96
N ARG A 725 1.19 2.02 -6.88
CA ARG A 725 0.13 1.00 -7.07
C ARG A 725 0.36 0.19 -8.35
N ALA A 726 0.40 0.87 -9.50
CA ALA A 726 0.56 0.22 -10.79
C ALA A 726 1.98 -0.32 -11.03
N HIS A 727 3.04 0.32 -10.52
CA HIS A 727 4.40 -0.26 -10.61
C HIS A 727 4.47 -1.62 -9.91
N ILE A 728 3.91 -1.74 -8.70
CA ILE A 728 3.87 -2.99 -7.93
C ILE A 728 3.09 -4.10 -8.67
N LEU A 729 2.03 -3.75 -9.39
CA LEU A 729 1.21 -4.70 -10.16
C LEU A 729 1.80 -5.03 -11.54
N PHE A 730 2.62 -4.14 -12.11
CA PHE A 730 3.21 -4.31 -13.44
C PHE A 730 4.52 -5.11 -13.43
N SER A 731 5.35 -4.94 -12.39
CA SER A 731 6.74 -5.44 -12.37
C SER A 731 6.87 -6.96 -12.48
N ALA A 732 5.87 -7.73 -12.00
CA ALA A 732 5.86 -9.19 -12.04
C ALA A 732 4.41 -9.73 -12.00
N PRO A 733 4.13 -10.93 -12.55
CA PRO A 733 2.92 -11.69 -12.20
C PRO A 733 2.85 -11.97 -10.69
N VAL A 734 1.67 -12.16 -10.13
CA VAL A 734 1.49 -12.17 -8.66
C VAL A 734 2.24 -13.31 -7.96
N SER A 735 2.41 -14.46 -8.60
CA SER A 735 3.17 -15.61 -8.06
C SER A 735 4.69 -15.38 -8.01
N GLU A 736 5.21 -14.47 -8.85
CA GLU A 736 6.64 -14.36 -9.12
C GLU A 736 7.35 -13.39 -8.18
N VAL A 737 8.67 -13.52 -8.11
CA VAL A 737 9.52 -12.58 -7.37
C VAL A 737 9.48 -11.20 -8.02
N LEU A 738 9.17 -10.18 -7.23
CA LEU A 738 9.17 -8.78 -7.66
C LEU A 738 10.52 -8.14 -7.31
N GLU A 739 11.37 -7.94 -8.31
CA GLU A 739 12.59 -7.13 -8.18
C GLU A 739 12.23 -5.64 -8.16
N TRP A 740 12.49 -4.97 -7.03
CA TRP A 740 12.08 -3.58 -6.82
C TRP A 740 13.03 -2.59 -7.52
N GLU A 741 12.47 -1.79 -8.43
CA GLU A 741 13.20 -0.80 -9.22
C GLU A 741 12.46 0.53 -9.28
N GLU A 742 12.57 1.31 -8.21
CA GLU A 742 11.97 2.63 -8.03
C GLU A 742 12.11 3.58 -9.26
N ALA A 743 13.25 3.53 -9.95
CA ALA A 743 13.48 4.32 -11.16
C ALA A 743 12.50 4.03 -12.31
N LYS A 744 11.92 2.81 -12.37
CA LYS A 744 10.92 2.42 -13.39
C LYS A 744 9.54 3.04 -13.14
N ILE A 745 9.25 3.56 -11.95
CA ILE A 745 7.94 4.20 -11.62
C ILE A 745 7.68 5.44 -12.50
N VAL A 746 8.73 6.13 -12.95
CA VAL A 746 8.65 7.22 -13.93
C VAL A 746 7.97 6.77 -15.24
N GLY A 747 8.09 5.49 -15.62
CA GLY A 747 7.38 4.91 -16.76
C GLY A 747 5.86 4.87 -16.57
N ILE A 748 5.41 4.57 -15.35
CA ILE A 748 3.99 4.57 -14.98
C ILE A 748 3.45 6.00 -14.96
N GLN A 749 4.15 6.96 -14.33
CA GLN A 749 3.77 8.37 -14.36
C GLN A 749 3.64 8.92 -15.80
N ARG A 750 4.55 8.52 -16.70
CA ARG A 750 4.48 8.88 -18.14
C ARG A 750 3.31 8.24 -18.87
N TRP A 751 2.79 7.10 -18.42
CA TRP A 751 1.56 6.50 -18.94
C TRP A 751 0.32 7.18 -18.37
N TYR A 752 0.27 7.44 -17.08
CA TYR A 752 -0.80 8.17 -16.42
C TYR A 752 -1.00 9.58 -16.98
N ASN A 753 0.08 10.29 -17.31
CA ASN A 753 -0.02 11.58 -18.01
C ASN A 753 -0.67 11.46 -19.40
N ARG A 754 -0.63 10.29 -20.06
CA ARG A 754 -1.39 10.03 -21.30
C ARG A 754 -2.86 9.68 -21.04
N VAL A 755 -3.16 8.97 -19.95
CA VAL A 755 -4.55 8.71 -19.52
C VAL A 755 -5.25 10.03 -19.17
N TRP A 756 -4.59 10.90 -18.40
CA TRP A 756 -5.08 12.25 -18.12
C TRP A 756 -5.29 13.05 -19.41
N LYS A 757 -4.24 13.15 -20.25
CA LYS A 757 -4.30 13.89 -21.52
C LYS A 757 -5.46 13.44 -22.41
N ALA A 758 -5.61 12.12 -22.61
CA ALA A 758 -6.70 11.57 -23.41
C ALA A 758 -8.09 11.85 -22.80
N SER A 759 -8.21 11.95 -21.47
CA SER A 759 -9.46 12.27 -20.79
C SER A 759 -9.84 13.75 -20.94
N SER A 760 -8.88 14.66 -20.78
CA SER A 760 -9.10 16.10 -21.03
C SER A 760 -9.39 16.40 -22.50
N GLU A 761 -8.63 15.83 -23.43
CA GLU A 761 -8.84 16.04 -24.87
C GLU A 761 -10.18 15.46 -25.34
N ALA A 762 -10.59 14.30 -24.80
CA ALA A 762 -11.92 13.76 -25.03
C ALA A 762 -13.02 14.66 -24.44
N HIS A 763 -12.82 15.25 -23.26
CA HIS A 763 -13.77 16.23 -22.71
C HIS A 763 -13.93 17.44 -23.64
N GLU A 764 -12.83 18.10 -24.03
CA GLU A 764 -12.88 19.29 -24.90
C GLU A 764 -13.60 18.99 -26.22
N THR A 765 -13.30 17.82 -26.80
CA THR A 765 -13.86 17.35 -28.07
C THR A 765 -15.35 17.00 -27.96
N LEU A 766 -15.77 16.29 -26.91
CA LEU A 766 -17.19 15.97 -26.64
C LEU A 766 -18.01 17.24 -26.31
N ALA A 767 -17.45 18.16 -25.54
CA ALA A 767 -18.06 19.44 -25.21
C ALA A 767 -18.27 20.31 -26.45
N GLY A 768 -17.29 20.36 -27.36
CA GLY A 768 -17.39 21.04 -28.66
C GLY A 768 -18.48 20.45 -29.56
N ALA A 769 -18.70 19.13 -29.50
CA ALA A 769 -19.78 18.43 -30.20
C ALA A 769 -21.16 18.52 -29.49
N LEU A 770 -21.27 19.28 -28.39
CA LEU A 770 -22.47 19.41 -27.55
C LEU A 770 -23.01 18.07 -27.01
N PHE A 771 -22.14 17.07 -26.84
CA PHE A 771 -22.48 15.79 -26.23
C PHE A 771 -22.84 15.96 -24.75
N THR A 772 -23.88 15.27 -24.29
CA THR A 772 -24.36 15.40 -22.90
C THR A 772 -24.90 14.09 -22.34
N VAL A 773 -24.72 13.92 -21.03
CA VAL A 773 -25.20 12.77 -20.24
C VAL A 773 -25.80 13.23 -18.92
N THR A 774 -26.62 12.37 -18.31
CA THR A 774 -27.22 12.55 -16.98
C THR A 774 -26.60 11.59 -15.94
N PRO A 775 -26.85 11.79 -14.63
CA PRO A 775 -26.46 10.84 -13.60
C PRO A 775 -27.11 9.44 -13.76
N GLU A 776 -28.26 9.34 -14.41
CA GLU A 776 -28.93 8.06 -14.71
C GLU A 776 -28.21 7.33 -15.86
N ASP A 777 -27.73 8.06 -16.87
CA ASP A 777 -26.87 7.50 -17.93
C ASP A 777 -25.54 6.96 -17.38
N ILE A 778 -25.02 7.51 -16.27
CA ILE A 778 -23.83 6.96 -15.59
C ILE A 778 -24.13 5.66 -14.85
N GLN A 779 -25.31 5.52 -14.24
CA GLN A 779 -25.73 4.26 -13.60
C GLN A 779 -25.98 3.17 -14.65
N ASN A 780 -26.61 3.55 -15.77
CA ASN A 780 -26.94 2.68 -16.90
C ASN A 780 -25.89 2.73 -18.03
N ILE A 781 -24.65 3.14 -17.74
CA ILE A 781 -23.61 3.44 -18.75
C ILE A 781 -23.18 2.26 -19.64
N ASN A 782 -23.52 1.04 -19.24
CA ASN A 782 -23.32 -0.16 -20.06
C ASN A 782 -24.35 -0.32 -21.19
N ASP A 783 -25.43 0.44 -21.13
CA ASP A 783 -26.60 0.29 -21.99
C ASP A 783 -26.73 1.49 -22.97
N ILE A 784 -25.69 2.35 -23.04
CA ILE A 784 -25.54 3.42 -24.04
C ILE A 784 -25.43 2.81 -25.44
N SER A 785 -26.35 3.20 -26.32
CA SER A 785 -26.47 2.63 -27.65
C SER A 785 -25.23 2.87 -28.51
N VAL A 786 -24.61 1.77 -28.94
CA VAL A 786 -23.61 1.74 -30.02
C VAL A 786 -24.35 1.91 -31.35
N PRO A 787 -24.03 2.93 -32.17
CA PRO A 787 -24.64 3.13 -33.48
C PRO A 787 -24.54 1.91 -34.42
N PRO A 788 -25.44 1.77 -35.41
CA PRO A 788 -25.42 0.65 -36.35
C PRO A 788 -24.08 0.53 -37.05
N LEU A 789 -23.47 -0.66 -37.01
CA LEU A 789 -22.07 -0.86 -37.36
C LEU A 789 -21.68 -0.27 -38.72
N GLU A 790 -22.58 -0.38 -39.72
CA GLU A 790 -22.45 0.17 -41.09
C GLU A 790 -22.03 1.64 -41.15
N GLN A 791 -22.29 2.42 -40.11
CA GLN A 791 -22.03 3.86 -40.07
C GLN A 791 -20.62 4.23 -39.58
N PHE A 792 -19.87 3.29 -38.98
CA PHE A 792 -18.55 3.56 -38.44
C PHE A 792 -17.44 3.66 -39.50
N ALA A 793 -16.59 4.67 -39.33
CA ALA A 793 -15.29 4.76 -39.94
C ALA A 793 -14.35 3.64 -39.44
N GLN A 794 -13.31 3.35 -40.21
CA GLN A 794 -12.37 2.27 -39.90
C GLN A 794 -11.64 2.47 -38.55
N GLU A 795 -11.37 3.72 -38.18
CA GLU A 795 -10.73 4.09 -36.92
C GLU A 795 -11.63 3.84 -35.70
N GLU A 796 -12.92 4.20 -35.81
CA GLU A 796 -13.94 3.94 -34.78
C GLU A 796 -14.13 2.43 -34.54
N ALA A 797 -14.16 1.65 -35.64
CA ALA A 797 -14.22 0.20 -35.58
C ALA A 797 -13.00 -0.42 -34.88
N GLU A 798 -11.79 0.12 -35.10
CA GLU A 798 -10.57 -0.33 -34.41
C GLU A 798 -10.56 0.03 -32.93
N ILE A 799 -11.08 1.20 -32.54
CA ILE A 799 -11.28 1.56 -31.13
C ILE A 799 -12.29 0.62 -30.46
N LEU A 800 -13.48 0.41 -31.04
CA LEU A 800 -14.50 -0.47 -30.47
C LEU A 800 -14.00 -1.91 -30.29
N LEU A 801 -13.23 -2.43 -31.26
CA LEU A 801 -12.57 -3.74 -31.15
C LEU A 801 -11.48 -3.78 -30.07
N SER A 802 -10.75 -2.68 -29.87
CA SER A 802 -9.73 -2.54 -28.80
C SER A 802 -10.39 -2.46 -27.41
N VAL A 803 -11.50 -1.72 -27.31
CA VAL A 803 -12.34 -1.57 -26.11
C VAL A 803 -12.90 -2.92 -25.67
N ASP A 804 -13.63 -3.64 -26.54
CA ASP A 804 -14.25 -4.93 -26.19
C ASP A 804 -13.19 -5.98 -25.80
N ALA A 805 -12.08 -6.05 -26.55
CA ALA A 805 -10.96 -6.94 -26.23
C ALA A 805 -10.31 -6.61 -24.87
N THR A 806 -10.22 -5.32 -24.51
CA THR A 806 -9.66 -4.88 -23.22
C THR A 806 -10.64 -5.18 -22.08
N ILE A 807 -11.95 -4.91 -22.26
CA ILE A 807 -12.99 -5.31 -21.28
C ILE A 807 -12.90 -6.81 -21.01
N LYS A 808 -12.85 -7.62 -22.07
CA LYS A 808 -12.75 -9.08 -21.94
C LYS A 808 -11.50 -9.49 -21.16
N SER A 809 -10.30 -9.11 -21.64
CA SER A 809 -9.02 -9.50 -21.03
C SER A 809 -8.91 -9.09 -19.56
N VAL A 810 -9.28 -7.84 -19.24
CA VAL A 810 -9.20 -7.33 -17.86
C VAL A 810 -10.25 -7.98 -16.96
N THR A 811 -11.45 -8.25 -17.46
CA THR A 811 -12.51 -8.91 -16.66
C THR A 811 -12.17 -10.38 -16.38
N GLU A 812 -11.71 -11.14 -17.38
CA GLU A 812 -11.28 -12.54 -17.22
C GLU A 812 -10.08 -12.63 -16.26
N CYS A 813 -9.11 -11.71 -16.34
CA CYS A 813 -8.02 -11.63 -15.37
C CYS A 813 -8.51 -11.31 -13.95
N MET A 814 -9.30 -10.24 -13.76
CA MET A 814 -9.75 -9.81 -12.44
C MET A 814 -10.70 -10.82 -11.76
N ARG A 815 -11.43 -11.61 -12.54
CA ARG A 815 -12.41 -12.59 -12.04
C ARG A 815 -11.82 -13.98 -11.84
N ASP A 816 -11.13 -14.49 -12.86
CA ASP A 816 -10.88 -15.92 -13.05
C ASP A 816 -9.38 -16.26 -13.01
N SER A 817 -8.49 -15.29 -13.24
CA SER A 817 -7.02 -15.48 -13.16
C SER A 817 -6.27 -14.24 -12.61
N PRO A 818 -6.46 -13.89 -11.32
CA PRO A 818 -5.84 -12.70 -10.72
C PRO A 818 -4.31 -12.81 -10.53
N TYR A 819 -3.70 -13.93 -10.93
CA TYR A 819 -2.24 -14.04 -11.05
C TYR A 819 -1.67 -13.13 -12.15
N GLY A 820 -2.47 -12.79 -13.16
CA GLY A 820 -2.06 -12.01 -14.34
C GLY A 820 -2.17 -10.48 -14.24
N LEU A 821 -2.26 -9.87 -13.06
CA LEU A 821 -2.52 -8.41 -12.94
C LEU A 821 -1.52 -7.49 -13.68
N ASN A 822 -0.34 -7.98 -14.04
CA ASN A 822 0.62 -7.28 -14.89
C ASN A 822 0.17 -7.18 -16.38
N THR A 823 -0.63 -8.13 -16.88
CA THR A 823 -1.23 -8.04 -18.22
C THR A 823 -2.33 -6.99 -18.27
N VAL A 824 -3.09 -6.78 -17.18
CA VAL A 824 -4.08 -5.70 -17.09
C VAL A 824 -3.43 -4.33 -17.31
N ILE A 825 -2.32 -4.04 -16.64
CA ILE A 825 -1.55 -2.80 -16.88
C ILE A 825 -1.13 -2.69 -18.35
N SER A 826 -0.70 -3.81 -18.94
CA SER A 826 -0.27 -3.87 -20.33
C SER A 826 -1.42 -3.60 -21.31
N ASP A 827 -2.62 -4.10 -21.03
CA ASP A 827 -3.79 -3.94 -21.89
C ASP A 827 -4.42 -2.54 -21.76
N LEU A 828 -4.50 -2.00 -20.54
CA LEU A 828 -4.89 -0.60 -20.33
C LEU A 828 -3.88 0.36 -20.98
N THR A 829 -2.58 0.03 -20.98
CA THR A 829 -1.56 0.80 -21.71
C THR A 829 -1.76 0.71 -23.23
N LYS A 830 -2.14 -0.44 -23.79
CA LYS A 830 -2.48 -0.58 -25.23
C LYS A 830 -3.69 0.28 -25.58
N LEU A 831 -4.80 0.16 -24.83
CA LEU A 831 -6.01 0.95 -25.06
C LEU A 831 -5.73 2.46 -24.95
N THR A 832 -4.96 2.89 -23.95
CA THR A 832 -4.50 4.28 -23.82
C THR A 832 -3.73 4.74 -25.07
N ASN A 833 -2.83 3.89 -25.60
CA ASN A 833 -2.04 4.22 -26.78
C ASN A 833 -2.88 4.23 -28.06
N THR A 834 -3.88 3.35 -28.20
CA THR A 834 -4.85 3.39 -29.31
C THR A 834 -5.62 4.72 -29.30
N LEU A 835 -6.11 5.14 -28.14
CA LEU A 835 -6.87 6.39 -28.00
C LEU A 835 -5.98 7.63 -28.19
N SER A 836 -4.78 7.67 -27.59
CA SER A 836 -3.82 8.77 -27.77
C SER A 836 -3.21 8.86 -29.18
N ALA A 837 -3.46 7.88 -30.06
CA ALA A 837 -3.05 7.91 -31.47
C ALA A 837 -4.21 8.24 -32.42
N SER A 838 -5.42 8.47 -31.90
CA SER A 838 -6.63 8.66 -32.68
C SER A 838 -6.91 10.12 -33.01
N SER A 839 -7.48 10.37 -34.18
CA SER A 839 -8.10 11.64 -34.56
C SER A 839 -9.30 12.00 -33.66
N LEU A 840 -10.02 10.99 -33.17
CA LEU A 840 -11.28 11.15 -32.44
C LEU A 840 -11.13 11.82 -31.08
N THR A 841 -9.94 11.80 -30.46
CA THR A 841 -9.67 12.59 -29.25
C THR A 841 -9.49 14.08 -29.52
N THR A 842 -9.53 14.53 -30.79
CA THR A 842 -9.29 15.93 -31.18
C THR A 842 -10.32 16.49 -32.18
N GLU A 843 -10.89 15.66 -33.06
CA GLU A 843 -11.89 16.07 -34.05
C GLU A 843 -12.97 14.97 -34.18
N LEU A 844 -14.25 15.38 -34.25
CA LEU A 844 -15.38 14.46 -34.42
C LEU A 844 -16.07 14.70 -35.77
N SER A 845 -16.31 13.61 -36.50
CA SER A 845 -17.00 13.64 -37.80
C SER A 845 -18.52 13.50 -37.68
N SER A 846 -19.03 12.95 -36.57
CA SER A 846 -20.46 12.71 -36.35
C SER A 846 -20.84 12.58 -34.86
N THR A 847 -22.15 12.56 -34.57
CA THR A 847 -22.67 12.20 -33.24
C THR A 847 -22.40 10.73 -32.88
N ALA A 848 -22.29 9.82 -33.86
CA ALA A 848 -21.91 8.44 -33.62
C ALA A 848 -20.47 8.34 -33.07
N SER A 849 -19.57 9.16 -33.61
CA SER A 849 -18.19 9.33 -33.18
C SER A 849 -18.09 9.76 -31.71
N ALA A 850 -18.98 10.66 -31.26
CA ALA A 850 -19.04 11.12 -29.89
C ALA A 850 -19.40 9.98 -28.91
N ASN A 851 -20.39 9.14 -29.24
CA ASN A 851 -20.72 7.95 -28.46
C ASN A 851 -19.51 7.01 -28.35
N VAL A 852 -18.81 6.74 -29.45
CA VAL A 852 -17.62 5.84 -29.47
C VAL A 852 -16.50 6.37 -28.57
N LEU A 853 -16.18 7.66 -28.67
CA LEU A 853 -15.16 8.33 -27.85
C LEU A 853 -15.52 8.27 -26.35
N TYR A 854 -16.76 8.62 -25.99
CA TYR A 854 -17.23 8.61 -24.61
C TYR A 854 -17.24 7.20 -24.01
N ILE A 855 -17.73 6.20 -24.75
CA ILE A 855 -17.69 4.79 -24.33
C ILE A 855 -16.23 4.34 -24.11
N ALA A 856 -15.32 4.65 -25.03
CA ALA A 856 -13.94 4.16 -24.94
C ALA A 856 -13.17 4.75 -23.75
N ILE A 857 -13.32 6.05 -23.47
CA ILE A 857 -12.68 6.70 -22.32
C ILE A 857 -13.32 6.25 -21.01
N THR A 858 -14.66 6.22 -20.91
CA THR A 858 -15.34 5.78 -19.67
C THR A 858 -15.02 4.33 -19.33
N VAL A 859 -14.87 3.45 -20.33
CA VAL A 859 -14.36 2.08 -20.14
C VAL A 859 -12.92 2.07 -19.64
N LEU A 860 -12.00 2.83 -20.26
CA LEU A 860 -10.61 2.90 -19.82
C LEU A 860 -10.51 3.29 -18.34
N LEU A 861 -11.27 4.31 -17.91
CA LEU A 861 -11.29 4.78 -16.52
C LEU A 861 -11.94 3.78 -15.56
N ARG A 862 -13.05 3.13 -15.95
CA ARG A 862 -13.72 2.11 -15.12
C ARG A 862 -12.90 0.83 -14.96
N LEU A 863 -12.10 0.45 -15.96
CA LEU A 863 -11.17 -0.68 -15.85
C LEU A 863 -9.87 -0.31 -15.10
N LEU A 864 -9.45 0.96 -15.11
CA LEU A 864 -8.27 1.45 -14.38
C LEU A 864 -8.56 1.74 -12.90
N SER A 865 -9.79 2.08 -12.52
CA SER A 865 -10.12 2.52 -11.15
C SER A 865 -9.79 1.53 -10.01
N PRO A 866 -9.74 0.19 -10.18
CA PRO A 866 -9.23 -0.70 -9.14
C PRO A 866 -7.70 -0.60 -8.94
N ILE A 867 -6.99 -0.10 -9.95
CA ILE A 867 -5.51 -0.06 -10.03
C ILE A 867 -4.98 1.35 -9.72
N GLY A 868 -5.56 2.38 -10.33
CA GLY A 868 -5.27 3.79 -10.08
C GLY A 868 -6.56 4.52 -9.66
N PRO A 869 -7.03 4.35 -8.42
CA PRO A 869 -8.31 4.87 -7.97
C PRO A 869 -8.37 6.39 -7.88
N ALA A 870 -7.26 7.06 -7.52
CA ALA A 870 -7.21 8.51 -7.44
C ALA A 870 -7.22 9.10 -8.86
N LEU A 871 -6.27 8.68 -9.71
CA LEU A 871 -6.18 9.11 -11.10
C LEU A 871 -7.48 8.85 -11.88
N SER A 872 -8.08 7.67 -11.72
CA SER A 872 -9.32 7.34 -12.42
C SER A 872 -10.51 8.13 -11.91
N SER A 873 -10.50 8.57 -10.64
CA SER A 873 -11.55 9.46 -10.11
C SER A 873 -11.37 10.89 -10.64
N GLU A 874 -10.14 11.40 -10.68
CA GLU A 874 -9.83 12.73 -11.21
C GLU A 874 -10.10 12.81 -12.72
N CYS A 875 -9.63 11.83 -13.51
CA CYS A 875 -9.95 11.74 -14.95
C CYS A 875 -11.46 11.57 -15.20
N TRP A 876 -12.19 10.96 -14.27
CA TRP A 876 -13.64 10.78 -14.38
C TRP A 876 -14.41 12.08 -14.07
N ALA A 877 -13.97 12.85 -13.08
CA ALA A 877 -14.50 14.20 -12.84
C ALA A 877 -14.18 15.14 -14.02
N GLU A 878 -12.94 15.12 -14.49
CA GLU A 878 -12.45 15.88 -15.65
C GLU A 878 -13.23 15.58 -16.93
N LEU A 879 -13.57 14.31 -17.20
CA LEU A 879 -14.38 13.93 -18.36
C LEU A 879 -15.81 14.50 -18.27
N HIS A 880 -16.43 14.42 -17.10
CA HIS A 880 -17.86 14.68 -16.92
C HIS A 880 -18.21 16.13 -16.55
N LYS A 881 -17.23 17.02 -16.31
CA LYS A 881 -17.51 18.45 -16.01
C LYS A 881 -18.40 19.13 -17.06
N GLY A 882 -18.99 20.26 -16.71
CA GLY A 882 -19.83 21.05 -17.62
C GLY A 882 -19.07 21.39 -18.92
N PRO A 883 -19.70 21.30 -20.11
CA PRO A 883 -21.13 21.17 -20.37
C PRO A 883 -21.66 19.72 -20.47
N ILE A 884 -20.83 18.69 -20.27
CA ILE A 884 -21.18 17.29 -20.58
C ILE A 884 -22.18 16.71 -19.57
N MET A 885 -21.88 16.73 -18.27
CA MET A 885 -22.89 16.42 -17.24
C MET A 885 -23.74 17.66 -16.98
N LYS A 886 -25.00 17.68 -17.47
CA LYS A 886 -25.95 18.77 -17.20
C LYS A 886 -26.66 18.57 -15.86
N VAL A 887 -25.88 18.67 -14.77
CA VAL A 887 -26.39 18.70 -13.39
C VAL A 887 -26.65 20.14 -12.92
N PRO A 888 -27.57 20.36 -11.95
CA PRO A 888 -27.81 21.70 -11.38
C PRO A 888 -26.67 22.23 -10.49
N ASP A 889 -25.69 21.39 -10.17
CA ASP A 889 -24.57 21.65 -9.26
C ASP A 889 -23.38 20.81 -9.76
N GLU A 890 -22.24 21.44 -10.06
CA GLU A 890 -21.07 20.77 -10.63
C GLU A 890 -20.45 19.72 -9.67
N SER A 891 -20.75 19.79 -8.38
CA SER A 891 -20.30 18.78 -7.40
C SER A 891 -21.05 17.43 -7.49
N ALA A 892 -22.08 17.33 -8.33
CA ALA A 892 -22.97 16.17 -8.40
C ALA A 892 -22.55 15.05 -9.38
N VAL A 893 -21.32 15.07 -9.93
CA VAL A 893 -20.81 13.98 -10.78
C VAL A 893 -20.69 12.68 -9.95
N PRO A 894 -21.39 11.58 -10.30
CA PRO A 894 -21.30 10.32 -9.57
C PRO A 894 -19.89 9.72 -9.66
N SER A 895 -19.37 9.19 -8.55
CA SER A 895 -18.03 8.59 -8.49
C SER A 895 -17.86 7.43 -9.49
N VAL A 896 -16.66 7.26 -10.05
CA VAL A 896 -16.31 6.12 -10.92
C VAL A 896 -16.60 4.75 -10.27
N PHE A 897 -16.61 4.66 -8.93
CA PHE A 897 -16.95 3.42 -8.18
C PHE A 897 -18.46 3.20 -7.98
N SER A 898 -19.30 4.17 -8.36
CA SER A 898 -20.77 4.04 -8.43
C SER A 898 -21.27 3.66 -9.83
N ALA A 899 -20.47 3.92 -10.87
CA ALA A 899 -20.69 3.31 -12.18
C ALA A 899 -20.44 1.79 -12.10
N PRO A 900 -21.26 0.95 -12.76
CA PRO A 900 -21.06 -0.49 -12.78
C PRO A 900 -19.75 -0.87 -13.48
N TRP A 901 -19.28 -2.11 -13.29
CA TRP A 901 -18.20 -2.68 -14.11
C TRP A 901 -18.60 -2.74 -15.60
N PRO A 902 -17.67 -2.55 -16.56
CA PRO A 902 -17.95 -2.69 -17.99
C PRO A 902 -18.46 -4.08 -18.39
N LYS A 903 -19.53 -4.12 -19.20
CA LYS A 903 -20.02 -5.35 -19.87
C LYS A 903 -19.36 -5.51 -21.25
N LYS A 904 -19.44 -6.71 -21.83
CA LYS A 904 -19.11 -6.93 -23.27
C LYS A 904 -19.95 -5.98 -24.12
N LEU A 905 -19.32 -5.30 -25.08
CA LEU A 905 -19.92 -4.19 -25.84
C LEU A 905 -20.47 -4.66 -27.20
N LEU A 906 -19.86 -5.69 -27.78
CA LEU A 906 -20.16 -6.19 -29.12
C LEU A 906 -20.55 -7.67 -29.09
N SER A 907 -21.47 -8.11 -29.96
CA SER A 907 -21.69 -9.55 -30.20
C SER A 907 -20.49 -10.18 -30.93
N ASP A 908 -20.37 -11.50 -30.90
CA ASP A 908 -19.29 -12.18 -31.64
C ASP A 908 -19.46 -12.06 -33.17
N GLU A 909 -20.68 -11.79 -33.63
CA GLU A 909 -21.02 -11.47 -35.02
C GLU A 909 -20.57 -10.05 -35.38
N ASP A 910 -20.84 -9.05 -34.52
CA ASP A 910 -20.37 -7.68 -34.68
C ASP A 910 -18.83 -7.60 -34.71
N ILE A 911 -18.20 -8.34 -33.78
CA ILE A 911 -16.74 -8.47 -33.70
C ILE A 911 -16.18 -9.05 -34.99
N ALA A 912 -16.85 -10.05 -35.60
CA ALA A 912 -16.45 -10.61 -36.89
C ALA A 912 -16.67 -9.62 -38.05
N ALA A 913 -17.81 -8.92 -38.08
CA ALA A 913 -18.17 -7.95 -39.11
C ALA A 913 -17.24 -6.72 -39.12
N LEU A 914 -16.94 -6.13 -37.96
CA LEU A 914 -15.96 -5.05 -37.86
C LEU A 914 -14.55 -5.54 -38.22
N LYS A 915 -14.18 -6.75 -37.79
CA LYS A 915 -12.90 -7.37 -38.17
C LYS A 915 -12.81 -7.65 -39.67
N ALA A 916 -13.90 -7.77 -40.42
CA ALA A 916 -13.86 -8.00 -41.87
C ALA A 916 -13.54 -6.73 -42.69
N ARG A 917 -13.82 -5.53 -42.15
CA ARG A 917 -13.62 -4.25 -42.86
C ARG A 917 -12.17 -3.78 -42.91
N GLY A 918 -11.44 -4.02 -41.82
CA GLY A 918 -10.13 -3.42 -41.61
C GLY A 918 -8.99 -4.06 -42.39
N ALA A 919 -7.95 -3.27 -42.63
CA ALA A 919 -6.71 -3.78 -43.18
C ALA A 919 -6.04 -4.78 -42.20
N LYS A 920 -5.43 -5.83 -42.74
CA LYS A 920 -4.55 -6.74 -42.03
C LYS A 920 -3.14 -6.19 -42.11
N SER A 921 -2.56 -5.81 -40.97
CA SER A 921 -1.12 -5.55 -40.89
C SER A 921 -0.38 -6.88 -40.86
N VAL A 922 0.49 -7.11 -41.84
CA VAL A 922 1.22 -8.37 -42.01
C VAL A 922 2.72 -8.11 -41.97
N GLY A 923 3.41 -8.71 -40.99
CA GLY A 923 4.87 -8.68 -40.92
C GLY A 923 5.48 -9.69 -41.90
N VAL A 924 6.25 -9.20 -42.88
CA VAL A 924 6.85 -10.04 -43.91
C VAL A 924 8.31 -10.36 -43.57
N GLN A 925 8.58 -11.64 -43.34
CA GLN A 925 9.91 -12.17 -43.07
C GLN A 925 10.49 -12.85 -44.32
N VAL A 926 11.80 -12.68 -44.52
CA VAL A 926 12.58 -13.38 -45.54
C VAL A 926 13.69 -14.16 -44.84
N ASN A 927 13.66 -15.49 -44.98
CA ASN A 927 14.52 -16.42 -44.25
C ASN A 927 14.53 -16.16 -42.73
N GLY A 928 13.33 -15.99 -42.14
CA GLY A 928 13.13 -15.76 -40.70
C GLY A 928 13.47 -14.36 -40.19
N LYS A 929 13.99 -13.45 -41.02
CA LYS A 929 14.26 -12.05 -40.65
C LYS A 929 13.18 -11.13 -41.21
N LEU A 930 12.51 -10.37 -40.34
CA LEU A 930 11.54 -9.34 -40.72
C LEU A 930 12.20 -8.31 -41.66
N ARG A 931 11.52 -7.97 -42.76
CA ARG A 931 12.02 -7.03 -43.80
C ARG A 931 11.18 -5.78 -43.93
N PHE A 932 9.87 -5.94 -43.86
CA PHE A 932 8.88 -4.86 -43.88
C PHE A 932 7.58 -5.37 -43.23
N SER A 933 6.68 -4.45 -42.91
CA SER A 933 5.28 -4.74 -42.59
C SER A 933 4.40 -4.06 -43.63
N VAL A 934 3.29 -4.68 -43.99
CA VAL A 934 2.41 -4.20 -45.07
C VAL A 934 0.95 -4.29 -44.64
N HIS A 935 0.15 -3.31 -45.04
CA HIS A 935 -1.30 -3.32 -44.84
C HIS A 935 -1.97 -3.80 -46.12
N ILE A 936 -2.60 -4.97 -46.04
CA ILE A 936 -3.45 -5.56 -47.09
C ILE A 936 -4.90 -5.54 -46.59
N PRO A 937 -5.94 -5.78 -47.42
CA PRO A 937 -7.30 -5.97 -46.91
C PRO A 937 -7.40 -7.24 -46.03
N ARG A 938 -8.61 -7.67 -45.66
CA ARG A 938 -8.82 -9.00 -45.06
C ARG A 938 -9.53 -9.93 -46.04
N PHE A 939 -9.24 -11.22 -45.89
CA PHE A 939 -9.96 -12.29 -46.59
C PHE A 939 -11.36 -12.41 -45.99
N THR A 940 -12.39 -12.33 -46.83
CA THR A 940 -13.80 -12.26 -46.43
C THR A 940 -14.65 -13.44 -46.89
N GLU A 941 -14.12 -14.30 -47.77
CA GLU A 941 -14.79 -15.52 -48.18
C GLU A 941 -14.83 -16.54 -47.02
N ARG A 942 -15.89 -17.35 -47.01
CA ARG A 942 -16.19 -18.27 -45.92
C ARG A 942 -16.65 -19.62 -46.48
N LEU A 943 -15.73 -20.59 -46.45
CA LEU A 943 -15.91 -21.96 -46.90
C LEU A 943 -16.31 -22.86 -45.71
N GLU A 944 -16.99 -23.97 -46.01
CA GLU A 944 -17.46 -24.92 -44.97
C GLU A 944 -16.33 -25.81 -44.44
N ASP A 945 -15.32 -26.15 -45.26
CA ASP A 945 -14.16 -26.92 -44.83
C ASP A 945 -13.03 -26.02 -44.28
N ALA A 946 -12.54 -26.36 -43.08
CA ALA A 946 -11.55 -25.58 -42.36
C ALA A 946 -10.12 -25.65 -42.93
N LYS A 947 -9.78 -26.64 -43.76
CA LYS A 947 -8.51 -26.68 -44.51
C LYS A 947 -8.62 -25.83 -45.77
N GLU A 948 -9.73 -25.93 -46.51
CA GLU A 948 -9.95 -25.13 -47.71
C GLU A 948 -9.96 -23.64 -47.36
N GLN A 949 -10.66 -23.25 -46.29
CA GLN A 949 -10.63 -21.88 -45.75
C GLN A 949 -9.19 -21.40 -45.44
N ALA A 950 -8.37 -22.25 -44.83
CA ALA A 950 -7.03 -21.90 -44.39
C ALA A 950 -6.02 -21.79 -45.56
N GLU A 951 -6.16 -22.62 -46.60
CA GLU A 951 -5.32 -22.55 -47.78
C GLU A 951 -5.73 -21.37 -48.69
N ALA A 952 -7.04 -21.11 -48.84
CA ALA A 952 -7.56 -19.96 -49.56
C ALA A 952 -7.15 -18.63 -48.91
N GLU A 953 -7.27 -18.48 -47.58
CA GLU A 953 -6.76 -17.29 -46.88
C GLU A 953 -5.25 -17.10 -47.11
N LYS A 954 -4.48 -18.20 -47.10
CA LYS A 954 -3.03 -18.18 -47.32
C LYS A 954 -2.66 -17.73 -48.73
N GLU A 955 -3.27 -18.27 -49.78
CA GLU A 955 -3.01 -17.84 -51.15
C GLU A 955 -3.45 -16.39 -51.36
N TRP A 956 -4.61 -16.01 -50.83
CA TRP A 956 -5.12 -14.65 -50.89
C TRP A 956 -4.15 -13.65 -50.22
N VAL A 957 -3.70 -13.91 -48.99
CA VAL A 957 -2.74 -13.06 -48.26
C VAL A 957 -1.43 -12.90 -49.05
N ILE A 958 -0.92 -13.98 -49.65
CA ILE A 958 0.27 -13.96 -50.50
C ILE A 958 0.05 -13.08 -51.74
N SER A 959 -1.11 -13.21 -52.40
CA SER A 959 -1.45 -12.44 -53.60
C SER A 959 -1.46 -10.93 -53.36
N GLN A 960 -1.92 -10.48 -52.19
CA GLN A 960 -1.98 -9.06 -51.84
C GLN A 960 -0.59 -8.50 -51.51
N ILE A 961 0.24 -9.25 -50.78
CA ILE A 961 1.62 -8.85 -50.47
C ILE A 961 2.42 -8.65 -51.76
N LEU A 962 2.27 -9.53 -52.75
CA LEU A 962 2.95 -9.40 -54.05
C LEU A 962 2.48 -8.20 -54.90
N GLN A 963 1.34 -7.59 -54.57
CA GLN A 963 0.85 -6.41 -55.29
C GLN A 963 1.46 -5.10 -54.76
N THR A 964 1.97 -5.04 -53.52
CA THR A 964 2.50 -3.80 -52.94
C THR A 964 3.94 -3.49 -53.40
N PRO A 965 4.40 -2.22 -53.32
CA PRO A 965 5.74 -1.83 -53.73
C PRO A 965 6.85 -2.57 -52.95
N GLU A 966 6.68 -2.74 -51.64
CA GLU A 966 7.64 -3.40 -50.75
C GLU A 966 7.71 -4.90 -51.04
N GLY A 967 6.56 -5.51 -51.33
CA GLY A 967 6.47 -6.91 -51.74
C GLY A 967 7.21 -7.18 -53.04
N LYS A 968 7.02 -6.36 -54.06
CA LYS A 968 7.77 -6.45 -55.33
C LYS A 968 9.27 -6.26 -55.11
N LEU A 969 9.67 -5.19 -54.43
CA LEU A 969 11.07 -4.90 -54.12
C LEU A 969 11.76 -6.04 -53.34
N TRP A 970 11.13 -6.60 -52.31
CA TRP A 970 11.77 -7.61 -51.47
C TRP A 970 11.59 -9.05 -51.97
N LEU A 971 10.49 -9.39 -52.64
CA LEU A 971 10.13 -10.78 -52.96
C LEU A 971 10.25 -11.14 -54.44
N THR A 972 10.33 -10.15 -55.35
CA THR A 972 10.60 -10.39 -56.79
C THR A 972 11.89 -9.75 -57.31
N GLU A 973 12.28 -8.57 -56.80
CA GLU A 973 13.50 -7.87 -57.26
C GLU A 973 14.75 -8.30 -56.47
N ARG A 974 14.71 -8.18 -55.13
CA ARG A 974 15.85 -8.55 -54.24
C ARG A 974 15.99 -10.05 -53.99
N ASN A 975 14.94 -10.82 -54.23
CA ASN A 975 14.91 -12.27 -54.17
C ASN A 975 14.04 -12.77 -55.34
N ASN A 976 14.35 -13.94 -55.91
CA ASN A 976 13.56 -14.49 -57.01
C ASN A 976 12.38 -15.31 -56.48
N TRP A 977 11.15 -14.80 -56.66
CA TRP A 977 9.92 -15.42 -56.16
C TRP A 977 9.75 -16.89 -56.57
N ASP A 978 10.10 -17.23 -57.81
CA ASP A 978 9.89 -18.58 -58.36
C ASP A 978 10.91 -19.60 -57.86
N ARG A 979 11.94 -19.15 -57.14
CA ARG A 979 12.91 -19.99 -56.42
C ARG A 979 12.59 -20.16 -54.94
N ARG A 980 11.47 -19.64 -54.43
CA ARG A 980 11.05 -19.82 -53.04
C ARG A 980 10.87 -21.32 -52.71
N LYS A 981 11.51 -21.79 -51.63
CA LYS A 981 11.41 -23.18 -51.15
C LYS A 981 10.12 -23.42 -50.37
N ARG A 982 9.67 -22.44 -49.58
CA ARG A 982 8.46 -22.55 -48.75
C ARG A 982 7.93 -21.17 -48.35
N VAL A 983 6.62 -21.00 -48.36
CA VAL A 983 5.94 -19.89 -47.68
C VAL A 983 5.24 -20.44 -46.44
N VAL A 984 5.43 -19.79 -45.29
CA VAL A 984 4.77 -20.15 -44.02
C VAL A 984 3.94 -18.95 -43.55
N VAL A 985 2.63 -19.15 -43.46
CA VAL A 985 1.67 -18.17 -42.94
C VAL A 985 1.42 -18.49 -41.47
N VAL A 986 1.58 -17.51 -40.58
CA VAL A 986 1.74 -17.71 -39.13
C VAL A 986 0.76 -16.83 -38.34
N ARG A 987 0.22 -17.37 -37.23
CA ARG A 987 -0.75 -16.70 -36.33
C ARG A 987 -1.94 -16.09 -37.10
N GLY A 988 -2.68 -16.90 -37.86
CA GLY A 988 -3.83 -16.43 -38.65
C GLY A 988 -3.44 -15.36 -39.67
N GLY A 989 -2.28 -15.51 -40.31
CA GLY A 989 -1.78 -14.60 -41.36
C GLY A 989 -1.31 -13.22 -40.91
N ASN A 990 -1.03 -13.00 -39.63
CA ASN A 990 -0.41 -11.76 -39.14
C ASN A 990 1.11 -11.69 -39.40
N VAL A 991 1.75 -12.83 -39.67
CA VAL A 991 3.15 -12.91 -40.12
C VAL A 991 3.26 -13.89 -41.28
N VAL A 992 4.00 -13.53 -42.32
CA VAL A 992 4.32 -14.40 -43.47
C VAL A 992 5.83 -14.51 -43.59
N ASN A 993 6.37 -15.73 -43.48
CA ASN A 993 7.79 -16.01 -43.63
C ASN A 993 8.05 -16.78 -44.93
N ILE A 994 8.76 -16.14 -45.86
CA ILE A 994 9.16 -16.72 -47.13
C ILE A 994 10.60 -17.22 -47.02
N VAL A 995 10.78 -18.51 -47.29
CA VAL A 995 12.07 -19.19 -47.34
C VAL A 995 12.49 -19.33 -48.80
N PHE A 996 13.64 -18.76 -49.16
CA PHE A 996 14.27 -18.86 -50.48
C PHE A 996 15.42 -19.88 -50.49
#